data_AF-A0A0D6TR33-F1
#
_entry.id   AF-A0A0D6TR33-F1
#
_cell.length_a   1.000
_cell.length_b   1.000
_cell.length_c   1.000
_cell.angle_alpha   90.00
_cell.angle_beta   90.00
_cell.angle_gamma   90.00
#
_symmetry.space_group_name_H-M   'P 1'
#
loop_
_entity.id
_entity.type
_entity.pdbx_description
1 polymer ?
#
loop_
_entity_poly.entity_id
_entity_poly.type
_entity_poly.pdbx_seq_one_letter_code
_entity_poly.pdbx_strand_id
1 'polypeptide(L)'
;MNTDLIKQKSKAQKYSEALHLLLEHTKEDIIESNLLDDLLYDYFSKEKIHSETLEIKLSELFPENFVKAVRTTQVFLDTNRLTFFKNLPLLQKFMEHLMLWENLQKEELKLWNTISKESSELFKFEVDYVLSEVVFWLENERYSDNSQQNLTKLGTVYNFFIEFYWHSAKEPVNIALEKCSQTFHKLVFEKIKSNKIIDPKIHSILTAIRHWISFNEDVLQAYCFDLEINPLIENDCLYFVQNPKHYYKWKLDGLRYNKVSFDYQLKAQEAISNLIIQNKLIIPGKTESDFEMNFDAAVKLKKIELFLHDTTIPNYIHNGKKISIDRIFHGISTYSTHKLYRYENNIEQFKSISTNWFDNYLKIIALSVKNKIEILPYLLINKETYVALVKDVTGFSEEDTSLSFDSLSYEINKKKDFDRFNINYNIWTKPFLKTGNLFFCPMLFLATNDWFFAATQMAIQHLNWNFSERKSTATEMEIYLGNTFEQKGYKVKVIEDKEANSVKGDVDIIIEDANTTLFIQLKRTYLRLLTKDAFNESVQSDKKASEQLNDAEISLKQENNIYNLKQKPVKWIVSTSFEGINTNVKGCRKINYFDLLFALENNKIKSLAELIAHLEKDRNMISLDDLENNLDVLKNFGLPLKLKEPETFKQCVYHFKKDTNYIEMLNKGISLYSKNVIKAIKILEQCAKINENDVTVYATLGNCYANLKKVASMKKAFEKALAIIPNDPYVKRNYALALIENESYYDGLIKLLELIEDYGYIEDVLFIFKNKFSTYKNRLTIEERKAIQERYNFI
;
A
#
# COMPACT_ATOMS: atom_id res chain seq x y z
N MET A 1 -26.58 -33.35 -26.10
CA MET A 1 -25.83 -33.63 -24.85
C MET A 1 -24.73 -32.59 -24.72
N ASN A 2 -24.70 -31.94 -23.57
CA ASN A 2 -24.11 -30.62 -23.34
C ASN A 2 -22.57 -30.69 -23.42
N THR A 3 -21.97 -30.05 -24.44
CA THR A 3 -20.52 -29.98 -24.69
C THR A 3 -19.75 -29.42 -23.48
N ASP A 4 -20.40 -28.57 -22.68
CA ASP A 4 -19.87 -28.08 -21.41
C ASP A 4 -19.78 -29.18 -20.35
N LEU A 5 -20.75 -30.09 -20.29
CA LEU A 5 -20.73 -31.21 -19.34
C LEU A 5 -19.61 -32.21 -19.64
N ILE A 6 -19.27 -32.40 -20.93
CA ILE A 6 -18.16 -33.26 -21.37
C ILE A 6 -16.81 -32.59 -21.06
N LYS A 7 -16.67 -31.28 -21.32
CA LYS A 7 -15.50 -30.50 -20.92
C LYS A 7 -15.30 -30.47 -19.40
N GLN A 8 -16.39 -30.36 -18.64
CA GLN A 8 -16.39 -30.40 -17.18
C GLN A 8 -15.91 -31.76 -16.63
N LYS A 9 -16.42 -32.88 -17.18
CA LYS A 9 -15.98 -34.23 -16.77
C LYS A 9 -14.51 -34.49 -17.10
N SER A 10 -14.05 -34.10 -18.29
CA SER A 10 -12.65 -34.27 -18.70
C SER A 10 -11.67 -33.45 -17.85
N LYS A 11 -12.03 -32.24 -17.41
CA LYS A 11 -11.19 -31.42 -16.52
C LYS A 11 -11.19 -31.91 -15.07
N ALA A 12 -12.34 -32.32 -14.54
CA ALA A 12 -12.43 -32.92 -13.20
C ALA A 12 -11.56 -34.19 -13.10
N GLN A 13 -11.56 -35.00 -14.17
CA GLN A 13 -10.68 -36.15 -14.30
C GLN A 13 -9.20 -35.74 -14.28
N LYS A 14 -8.82 -34.67 -14.99
CA LYS A 14 -7.43 -34.15 -15.00
C LYS A 14 -6.93 -33.72 -13.61
N TYR A 15 -7.75 -33.07 -12.78
CA TYR A 15 -7.36 -32.70 -11.41
C TYR A 15 -7.35 -33.92 -10.48
N SER A 16 -8.28 -34.86 -10.66
CA SER A 16 -8.24 -36.14 -9.93
C SER A 16 -7.00 -36.95 -10.28
N GLU A 17 -6.57 -36.96 -11.54
CA GLU A 17 -5.33 -37.60 -12.01
C GLU A 17 -4.09 -36.85 -11.50
N ALA A 18 -4.08 -35.51 -11.55
CA ALA A 18 -3.00 -34.70 -10.98
C ALA A 18 -2.86 -34.91 -9.47
N LEU A 19 -3.98 -35.02 -8.74
CA LEU A 19 -3.94 -35.36 -7.33
C LEU A 19 -3.53 -36.82 -7.11
N HIS A 20 -3.97 -37.77 -7.95
CA HIS A 20 -3.52 -39.16 -7.84
C HIS A 20 -2.00 -39.28 -7.98
N LEU A 21 -1.44 -38.57 -8.97
CA LEU A 21 0.01 -38.46 -9.17
C LEU A 21 0.70 -37.78 -7.99
N LEU A 22 0.12 -36.70 -7.44
CA LEU A 22 0.62 -36.05 -6.21
C LEU A 22 0.61 -37.01 -5.03
N LEU A 23 -0.46 -37.79 -4.84
CA LEU A 23 -0.61 -38.75 -3.73
C LEU A 23 0.28 -40.00 -3.86
N GLU A 24 0.83 -40.26 -5.04
CA GLU A 24 1.88 -41.27 -5.27
C GLU A 24 3.27 -40.78 -4.82
N HIS A 25 3.44 -39.48 -4.60
CA HIS A 25 4.68 -38.89 -4.09
C HIS A 25 4.63 -38.79 -2.55
N THR A 26 5.79 -38.74 -1.90
CA THR A 26 5.82 -38.60 -0.43
C THR A 26 5.30 -37.22 -0.03
N LYS A 27 4.84 -37.08 1.22
CA LYS A 27 4.40 -35.78 1.77
C LYS A 27 5.51 -34.72 1.65
N GLU A 28 6.76 -35.14 1.73
CA GLU A 28 7.96 -34.28 1.59
C GLU A 28 8.11 -33.77 0.14
N ASP A 29 7.98 -34.65 -0.86
CA ASP A 29 8.08 -34.28 -2.29
C ASP A 29 7.00 -33.26 -2.73
N ILE A 30 5.80 -33.37 -2.17
CA ILE A 30 4.67 -32.48 -2.47
C ILE A 30 4.89 -31.10 -1.84
N ILE A 31 5.46 -31.05 -0.64
CA ILE A 31 5.74 -29.82 0.09
C ILE A 31 6.92 -29.07 -0.54
N GLU A 32 7.98 -29.78 -0.97
CA GLU A 32 9.17 -29.16 -1.57
C GLU A 32 8.87 -28.45 -2.90
N SER A 33 7.87 -28.91 -3.66
CA SER A 33 7.57 -28.37 -4.99
C SER A 33 6.63 -27.16 -5.01
N ASN A 34 5.99 -26.78 -3.89
CA ASN A 34 4.91 -25.77 -3.83
C ASN A 34 3.75 -26.00 -4.85
N LEU A 35 3.74 -27.13 -5.55
CA LEU A 35 2.79 -27.46 -6.61
C LEU A 35 1.36 -27.52 -6.07
N LEU A 36 1.24 -27.91 -4.80
CA LEU A 36 -0.03 -28.01 -4.10
C LEU A 36 -0.71 -26.66 -3.89
N ASP A 37 0.03 -25.62 -3.49
CA ASP A 37 -0.54 -24.28 -3.28
C ASP A 37 -1.08 -23.69 -4.58
N ASP A 38 -0.31 -23.82 -5.67
CA ASP A 38 -0.70 -23.32 -6.98
C ASP A 38 -1.91 -24.10 -7.53
N LEU A 39 -1.93 -25.43 -7.35
CA LEU A 39 -3.04 -26.29 -7.73
C LEU A 39 -4.32 -25.98 -6.94
N LEU A 40 -4.22 -25.77 -5.63
CA LEU A 40 -5.36 -25.41 -4.79
C LEU A 40 -5.89 -24.02 -5.12
N TYR A 41 -5.01 -23.04 -5.32
CA TYR A 41 -5.42 -21.71 -5.74
C TYR A 41 -6.16 -21.76 -7.08
N ASP A 42 -5.64 -22.46 -8.08
CA ASP A 42 -6.30 -22.62 -9.38
C ASP A 42 -7.64 -23.35 -9.28
N TYR A 43 -7.71 -24.39 -8.44
CA TYR A 43 -8.95 -25.13 -8.16
C TYR A 43 -10.05 -24.22 -7.59
N PHE A 44 -9.74 -23.42 -6.57
CA PHE A 44 -10.75 -22.58 -5.91
C PHE A 44 -11.05 -21.26 -6.65
N SER A 45 -10.11 -20.71 -7.44
CA SER A 45 -10.26 -19.40 -8.09
C SER A 45 -10.88 -19.45 -9.49
N LYS A 46 -10.60 -20.49 -10.29
CA LYS A 46 -10.96 -20.53 -11.72
C LYS A 46 -12.13 -21.46 -12.04
N GLU A 47 -12.41 -22.45 -11.19
CA GLU A 47 -13.33 -23.52 -11.53
C GLU A 47 -14.71 -23.34 -10.86
N LYS A 48 -15.77 -23.47 -11.66
CA LYS A 48 -17.17 -23.65 -11.17
C LYS A 48 -17.48 -25.13 -10.87
N ILE A 49 -16.45 -25.98 -10.84
CA ILE A 49 -16.56 -27.43 -10.69
C ILE A 49 -16.10 -27.78 -9.29
N HIS A 50 -16.95 -28.46 -8.52
CA HIS A 50 -16.69 -28.83 -7.15
C HIS A 50 -16.69 -30.35 -7.01
N SER A 51 -15.65 -30.90 -6.40
CA SER A 51 -15.60 -32.30 -6.00
C SER A 51 -15.50 -32.38 -4.48
N GLU A 52 -16.61 -32.73 -3.84
CA GLU A 52 -16.67 -32.86 -2.39
C GLU A 52 -15.66 -33.91 -1.89
N THR A 53 -15.54 -35.05 -2.59
CA THR A 53 -14.58 -36.11 -2.27
C THR A 53 -13.14 -35.61 -2.30
N LEU A 54 -12.80 -34.81 -3.31
CA LEU A 54 -11.48 -34.21 -3.47
C LEU A 54 -11.17 -33.25 -2.32
N GLU A 55 -12.10 -32.34 -2.03
CA GLU A 55 -11.93 -31.31 -0.99
C GLU A 55 -11.88 -31.90 0.41
N ILE A 56 -12.69 -32.94 0.71
CA ILE A 56 -12.58 -33.71 1.94
C ILE A 56 -11.14 -34.20 2.07
N LYS A 57 -10.66 -35.00 1.11
CA LYS A 57 -9.33 -35.61 1.15
C LYS A 57 -8.20 -34.58 1.27
N LEU A 58 -8.29 -33.47 0.55
CA LEU A 58 -7.33 -32.37 0.63
C LEU A 58 -7.32 -31.72 2.02
N SER A 59 -8.49 -31.49 2.61
CA SER A 59 -8.58 -30.96 3.97
C SER A 59 -8.00 -31.92 5.04
N GLU A 60 -8.04 -33.24 4.81
CA GLU A 60 -7.45 -34.22 5.73
C GLU A 60 -5.93 -34.26 5.63
N LEU A 61 -5.40 -34.21 4.40
CA LEU A 61 -3.96 -34.38 4.13
C LEU A 61 -3.17 -33.09 4.29
N PHE A 62 -3.75 -31.95 3.88
CA PHE A 62 -3.10 -30.64 3.78
C PHE A 62 -3.99 -29.50 4.30
N PRO A 63 -4.42 -29.55 5.58
CA PRO A 63 -5.41 -28.61 6.11
C PRO A 63 -4.97 -27.14 6.07
N GLU A 64 -3.68 -26.84 6.31
CA GLU A 64 -3.17 -25.46 6.29
C GLU A 64 -3.19 -24.86 4.87
N ASN A 65 -2.71 -25.61 3.87
CA ASN A 65 -2.77 -25.21 2.46
C ASN A 65 -4.23 -25.05 2.00
N PHE A 66 -5.12 -25.93 2.46
CA PHE A 66 -6.55 -25.83 2.19
C PHE A 66 -7.15 -24.53 2.74
N VAL A 67 -6.90 -24.22 4.02
CA VAL A 67 -7.35 -22.98 4.67
C VAL A 67 -6.77 -21.75 3.95
N LYS A 68 -5.47 -21.77 3.63
CA LYS A 68 -4.81 -20.71 2.85
C LYS A 68 -5.48 -20.49 1.50
N ALA A 69 -5.82 -21.55 0.77
CA ALA A 69 -6.47 -21.46 -0.52
C ALA A 69 -7.92 -20.93 -0.39
N VAL A 70 -8.71 -21.41 0.57
CA VAL A 70 -10.07 -20.88 0.83
C VAL A 70 -10.03 -19.39 1.18
N ARG A 71 -9.07 -19.00 2.02
CA ARG A 71 -8.82 -17.63 2.46
C ARG A 71 -8.46 -16.71 1.29
N THR A 72 -7.45 -17.08 0.50
CA THR A 72 -6.88 -16.24 -0.58
C THR A 72 -7.74 -16.21 -1.85
N THR A 73 -8.64 -17.19 -2.04
CA THR A 73 -9.65 -17.17 -3.11
C THR A 73 -10.99 -16.59 -2.67
N GLN A 74 -11.17 -16.36 -1.36
CA GLN A 74 -12.38 -15.82 -0.76
C GLN A 74 -13.64 -16.65 -1.06
N VAL A 75 -13.48 -17.93 -1.41
CA VAL A 75 -14.58 -18.83 -1.83
C VAL A 75 -15.62 -19.03 -0.73
N PHE A 76 -15.27 -18.79 0.53
CA PHE A 76 -16.20 -18.79 1.67
C PHE A 76 -17.27 -17.69 1.60
N LEU A 77 -17.11 -16.68 0.73
CA LEU A 77 -18.16 -15.68 0.49
C LEU A 77 -19.35 -16.25 -0.28
N ASP A 78 -19.23 -17.42 -0.91
CA ASP A 78 -20.37 -18.16 -1.45
C ASP A 78 -21.07 -18.97 -0.34
N THR A 79 -22.39 -18.83 -0.23
CA THR A 79 -23.21 -19.46 0.83
C THR A 79 -23.21 -20.99 0.76
N ASN A 80 -23.23 -21.56 -0.45
CA ASN A 80 -23.19 -23.02 -0.61
C ASN A 80 -21.82 -23.56 -0.19
N ARG A 81 -20.76 -22.84 -0.55
CA ARG A 81 -19.38 -23.21 -0.22
C ARG A 81 -19.12 -23.15 1.28
N LEU A 82 -19.53 -22.07 1.95
CA LEU A 82 -19.40 -21.98 3.41
C LEU A 82 -20.18 -23.09 4.13
N THR A 83 -21.39 -23.39 3.67
CA THR A 83 -22.22 -24.47 4.25
C THR A 83 -21.52 -25.83 4.14
N PHE A 84 -20.88 -26.12 3.00
CA PHE A 84 -20.08 -27.32 2.82
C PHE A 84 -18.90 -27.36 3.80
N PHE A 85 -18.10 -26.28 3.89
CA PHE A 85 -16.92 -26.25 4.77
C PHE A 85 -17.26 -26.44 6.25
N LYS A 86 -18.40 -25.93 6.72
CA LYS A 86 -18.88 -26.12 8.10
C LYS A 86 -19.13 -27.59 8.46
N ASN A 87 -19.40 -28.43 7.46
CA ASN A 87 -19.68 -29.85 7.65
C ASN A 87 -18.44 -30.75 7.45
N LEU A 88 -17.27 -30.19 7.15
CA LEU A 88 -16.03 -30.95 6.99
C LEU A 88 -15.45 -31.36 8.37
N PRO A 89 -15.37 -32.66 8.71
CA PRO A 89 -15.03 -33.12 10.06
C PRO A 89 -13.68 -32.63 10.59
N LEU A 90 -12.67 -32.48 9.72
CA LEU A 90 -11.29 -32.16 10.12
C LEU A 90 -10.98 -30.65 10.14
N LEU A 91 -11.86 -29.80 9.61
CA LEU A 91 -11.74 -28.34 9.77
C LEU A 91 -12.11 -27.86 11.19
N GLN A 92 -12.59 -28.75 12.07
CA GLN A 92 -12.81 -28.42 13.49
C GLN A 92 -11.52 -28.02 14.23
N LYS A 93 -10.34 -28.42 13.73
CA LYS A 93 -9.04 -27.93 14.24
C LYS A 93 -8.72 -26.49 13.84
N PHE A 94 -9.48 -25.92 12.90
CA PHE A 94 -9.39 -24.55 12.39
C PHE A 94 -10.72 -23.83 12.63
N MET A 95 -11.34 -24.10 13.79
CA MET A 95 -12.67 -23.61 14.14
C MET A 95 -12.72 -22.08 14.13
N GLU A 96 -11.61 -21.45 14.52
CA GLU A 96 -11.41 -19.99 14.48
C GLU A 96 -11.58 -19.43 13.07
N HIS A 97 -11.03 -20.10 12.05
CA HIS A 97 -11.18 -19.71 10.65
C HIS A 97 -12.62 -19.90 10.16
N LEU A 98 -13.26 -21.03 10.49
CA LEU A 98 -14.66 -21.28 10.12
C LEU A 98 -15.61 -20.22 10.71
N MET A 99 -15.46 -19.92 12.00
CA MET A 99 -16.26 -18.90 12.68
C MET A 99 -16.00 -17.50 12.11
N LEU A 100 -14.74 -17.20 11.78
CA LEU A 100 -14.39 -15.95 11.12
C LEU A 100 -15.03 -15.84 9.74
N TRP A 101 -14.95 -16.88 8.90
CA TRP A 101 -15.56 -16.88 7.57
C TRP A 101 -17.07 -16.63 7.61
N GLU A 102 -17.78 -17.25 8.55
CA GLU A 102 -19.21 -17.00 8.76
C GLU A 102 -19.50 -15.55 9.14
N ASN A 103 -18.73 -14.98 10.07
CA ASN A 103 -18.89 -13.59 10.48
C ASN A 103 -18.56 -12.61 9.35
N LEU A 104 -17.47 -12.85 8.61
CA LEU A 104 -17.08 -12.03 7.47
C LEU A 104 -18.13 -12.05 6.36
N GLN A 105 -18.62 -13.23 5.96
CA GLN A 105 -19.68 -13.33 4.95
C GLN A 105 -20.96 -12.64 5.42
N LYS A 106 -21.37 -12.84 6.68
CA LYS A 106 -22.57 -12.23 7.24
C LYS A 106 -22.49 -10.71 7.24
N GLU A 107 -21.36 -10.13 7.66
CA GLU A 107 -21.19 -8.68 7.69
C GLU A 107 -21.07 -8.11 6.27
N GLU A 108 -20.37 -8.80 5.36
CA GLU A 108 -20.30 -8.45 3.93
C GLU A 108 -21.70 -8.35 3.32
N LEU A 109 -22.50 -9.42 3.45
CA LEU A 109 -23.86 -9.48 2.91
C LEU A 109 -24.77 -8.41 3.54
N LYS A 110 -24.63 -8.15 4.84
CA LYS A 110 -25.38 -7.09 5.53
C LYS A 110 -25.06 -5.72 4.96
N LEU A 111 -23.79 -5.38 4.80
CA LEU A 111 -23.35 -4.09 4.23
C LEU A 111 -23.78 -3.97 2.77
N TRP A 112 -23.63 -5.03 1.98
CA TRP A 112 -24.06 -5.04 0.58
C TRP A 112 -25.59 -4.90 0.43
N ASN A 113 -26.37 -5.54 1.29
CA ASN A 113 -27.83 -5.41 1.29
C ASN A 113 -28.28 -3.99 1.63
N THR A 114 -27.56 -3.28 2.52
CA THR A 114 -27.82 -1.85 2.78
C THR A 114 -27.64 -1.01 1.51
N ILE A 115 -26.51 -1.17 0.81
CA ILE A 115 -26.24 -0.46 -0.45
C ILE A 115 -27.33 -0.77 -1.49
N SER A 116 -27.63 -2.07 -1.67
CA SER A 116 -28.63 -2.54 -2.64
C SER A 116 -30.02 -1.97 -2.36
N LYS A 117 -30.45 -1.97 -1.09
CA LYS A 117 -31.75 -1.45 -0.67
C LYS A 117 -31.88 0.06 -0.89
N GLU A 118 -30.83 0.81 -0.62
CA GLU A 118 -30.86 2.26 -0.76
C GLU A 118 -30.77 2.70 -2.22
N SER A 119 -30.16 1.89 -3.09
CA SER A 119 -29.95 2.20 -4.51
C SER A 119 -31.22 2.42 -5.35
N SER A 120 -32.37 1.84 -4.98
CA SER A 120 -33.59 1.94 -5.80
C SER A 120 -34.13 3.37 -5.93
N GLU A 121 -33.85 4.23 -4.94
CA GLU A 121 -34.22 5.64 -4.95
C GLU A 121 -33.23 6.50 -5.77
N LEU A 122 -31.98 6.06 -5.90
CA LEU A 122 -30.91 6.81 -6.58
C LEU A 122 -31.24 7.06 -8.05
N PHE A 123 -31.82 6.06 -8.73
CA PHE A 123 -32.15 6.13 -10.15
C PHE A 123 -33.40 6.98 -10.45
N LYS A 124 -34.05 7.57 -9.45
CA LYS A 124 -35.16 8.52 -9.63
C LYS A 124 -34.68 9.96 -9.85
N PHE A 125 -33.43 10.24 -9.52
CA PHE A 125 -32.85 11.57 -9.65
C PHE A 125 -32.21 11.75 -11.03
N GLU A 126 -32.23 12.98 -11.53
CA GLU A 126 -31.48 13.37 -12.72
C GLU A 126 -29.97 13.28 -12.45
N VAL A 127 -29.17 12.93 -13.47
CA VAL A 127 -27.75 12.62 -13.23
C VAL A 127 -26.93 13.84 -12.83
N ASP A 128 -27.24 15.03 -13.34
CA ASP A 128 -26.60 16.27 -12.93
C ASP A 128 -26.86 16.59 -11.45
N TYR A 129 -28.06 16.27 -10.95
CA TYR A 129 -28.35 16.34 -9.52
C TYR A 129 -27.51 15.34 -8.72
N VAL A 130 -27.47 14.07 -9.16
CA VAL A 130 -26.70 13.02 -8.50
C VAL A 130 -25.21 13.38 -8.42
N LEU A 131 -24.61 13.80 -9.53
CA LEU A 131 -23.20 14.19 -9.55
C LEU A 131 -22.92 15.43 -8.70
N SER A 132 -23.84 16.40 -8.66
CA SER A 132 -23.74 17.55 -7.76
C SER A 132 -23.72 17.14 -6.28
N GLU A 133 -24.61 16.23 -5.88
CA GLU A 133 -24.64 15.69 -4.51
C GLU A 133 -23.43 14.84 -4.16
N VAL A 134 -22.88 14.09 -5.12
CA VAL A 134 -21.60 13.37 -4.94
C VAL A 134 -20.45 14.34 -4.70
N VAL A 135 -20.36 15.43 -5.47
CA VAL A 135 -19.33 16.47 -5.25
C VAL A 135 -19.50 17.10 -3.87
N PHE A 136 -20.73 17.44 -3.46
CA PHE A 136 -20.98 17.96 -2.12
C PHE A 136 -20.55 16.97 -1.03
N TRP A 137 -20.83 15.68 -1.19
CA TRP A 137 -20.40 14.68 -0.22
C TRP A 137 -18.88 14.60 -0.13
N LEU A 138 -18.19 14.44 -1.27
CA LEU A 138 -16.73 14.38 -1.33
C LEU A 138 -16.07 15.59 -0.68
N GLU A 139 -16.57 16.79 -1.01
CA GLU A 139 -16.01 18.05 -0.50
C GLU A 139 -16.25 18.23 1.01
N ASN A 140 -17.41 17.83 1.55
CA ASN A 140 -17.68 17.89 2.99
C ASN A 140 -16.83 16.89 3.78
N GLU A 141 -16.67 15.66 3.28
CA GLU A 141 -15.81 14.65 3.89
C GLU A 141 -14.34 15.09 3.88
N ARG A 142 -13.86 15.62 2.75
CA ARG A 142 -12.50 16.15 2.63
C ARG A 142 -12.28 17.39 3.50
N TYR A 143 -13.26 18.30 3.59
CA TYR A 143 -13.11 19.51 4.40
C TYR A 143 -13.00 19.20 5.89
N SER A 144 -13.62 18.12 6.33
CA SER A 144 -13.58 17.64 7.72
C SER A 144 -12.26 16.93 8.05
N ASP A 145 -11.72 16.16 7.10
CA ASP A 145 -10.41 15.50 7.19
C ASP A 145 -9.69 15.59 5.84
N ASN A 146 -8.67 16.46 5.76
CA ASN A 146 -7.87 16.66 4.54
C ASN A 146 -6.63 15.76 4.48
N SER A 147 -6.54 14.71 5.32
CA SER A 147 -5.43 13.77 5.27
C SER A 147 -5.37 13.00 3.95
N GLN A 148 -4.14 12.64 3.55
CA GLN A 148 -3.92 11.84 2.34
C GLN A 148 -4.65 10.48 2.40
N GLN A 149 -4.72 9.87 3.59
CA GLN A 149 -5.43 8.61 3.80
C GLN A 149 -6.94 8.76 3.50
N ASN A 150 -7.57 9.84 3.98
CA ASN A 150 -8.96 10.11 3.69
C ASN A 150 -9.18 10.38 2.19
N LEU A 151 -8.29 11.17 1.56
CA LEU A 151 -8.34 11.45 0.13
C LEU A 151 -8.30 10.18 -0.73
N THR A 152 -7.38 9.26 -0.45
CA THR A 152 -7.31 7.95 -1.14
C THR A 152 -8.61 7.15 -0.93
N LYS A 153 -9.14 7.13 0.30
CA LYS A 153 -10.40 6.42 0.61
C LYS A 153 -11.59 7.01 -0.16
N LEU A 154 -11.69 8.34 -0.24
CA LEU A 154 -12.72 9.02 -1.04
C LEU A 154 -12.61 8.67 -2.53
N GLY A 155 -11.39 8.55 -3.05
CA GLY A 155 -11.14 8.07 -4.41
C GLY A 155 -11.68 6.65 -4.63
N THR A 156 -11.44 5.71 -3.71
CA THR A 156 -12.00 4.35 -3.79
C THR A 156 -13.52 4.35 -3.70
N VAL A 157 -14.12 5.15 -2.81
CA VAL A 157 -15.59 5.32 -2.71
C VAL A 157 -16.17 5.84 -4.02
N TYR A 158 -15.55 6.86 -4.61
CA TYR A 158 -15.98 7.42 -5.89
C TYR A 158 -15.87 6.37 -7.00
N ASN A 159 -14.73 5.66 -7.10
CA ASN A 159 -14.53 4.62 -8.11
C ASN A 159 -15.64 3.56 -8.05
N PHE A 160 -15.93 3.05 -6.85
CA PHE A 160 -16.99 2.08 -6.60
C PHE A 160 -18.36 2.64 -6.98
N PHE A 161 -18.66 3.86 -6.53
CA PHE A 161 -19.95 4.52 -6.80
C PHE A 161 -20.20 4.70 -8.30
N ILE A 162 -19.19 5.14 -9.07
CA ILE A 162 -19.32 5.35 -10.51
C ILE A 162 -19.60 4.02 -11.23
N GLU A 163 -18.83 2.97 -10.96
CA GLU A 163 -19.08 1.65 -11.58
C GLU A 163 -20.46 1.13 -11.18
N PHE A 164 -20.82 1.21 -9.90
CA PHE A 164 -22.13 0.77 -9.40
C PHE A 164 -23.29 1.51 -10.07
N TYR A 165 -23.25 2.85 -10.08
CA TYR A 165 -24.31 3.69 -10.63
C TYR A 165 -24.48 3.45 -12.13
N TRP A 166 -23.40 3.44 -12.92
CA TRP A 166 -23.51 3.35 -14.37
C TRP A 166 -23.81 1.94 -14.90
N HIS A 167 -23.38 0.89 -14.22
CA HIS A 167 -23.82 -0.47 -14.54
C HIS A 167 -25.30 -0.68 -14.23
N SER A 168 -25.82 0.03 -13.23
CA SER A 168 -27.24 -0.04 -12.84
C SER A 168 -28.15 0.89 -13.65
N ALA A 169 -27.59 1.93 -14.28
CA ALA A 169 -28.35 2.89 -15.07
C ALA A 169 -28.85 2.31 -16.40
N LYS A 170 -30.17 2.40 -16.64
CA LYS A 170 -30.85 1.80 -17.81
C LYS A 170 -30.49 2.46 -19.15
N GLU A 171 -30.19 3.76 -19.16
CA GLU A 171 -29.96 4.53 -20.39
C GLU A 171 -28.55 5.15 -20.44
N PRO A 172 -28.07 5.56 -21.63
CA PRO A 172 -26.87 6.39 -21.75
C PRO A 172 -27.12 7.75 -21.09
N VAL A 173 -26.22 8.13 -20.18
CA VAL A 173 -26.28 9.38 -19.44
C VAL A 173 -25.72 10.51 -20.31
N ASN A 174 -26.54 11.51 -20.63
CA ASN A 174 -26.10 12.72 -21.33
C ASN A 174 -26.38 13.96 -20.49
N ILE A 175 -25.40 14.84 -20.37
CA ILE A 175 -25.46 16.04 -19.53
C ILE A 175 -25.05 17.25 -20.37
N ALA A 176 -25.74 18.37 -20.22
CA ALA A 176 -25.36 19.65 -20.81
C ALA A 176 -24.63 20.52 -19.77
N LEU A 177 -23.58 21.24 -20.19
CA LEU A 177 -22.76 22.08 -19.31
C LEU A 177 -23.61 23.12 -18.56
N GLU A 178 -24.46 23.85 -19.27
CA GLU A 178 -25.34 24.87 -18.69
C GLU A 178 -26.32 24.27 -17.67
N LYS A 179 -26.93 23.12 -18.00
CA LYS A 179 -27.85 22.42 -17.10
C LYS A 179 -27.14 22.02 -15.79
N CYS A 180 -25.97 21.38 -15.89
CA CYS A 180 -25.21 20.96 -14.71
C CYS A 180 -24.78 22.14 -13.83
N SER A 181 -24.27 23.22 -14.44
CA SER A 181 -23.86 24.42 -13.71
C SER A 181 -25.03 25.13 -13.02
N GLN A 182 -26.16 25.25 -13.72
CA GLN A 182 -27.38 25.84 -13.15
C GLN A 182 -27.93 24.98 -12.01
N THR A 183 -28.02 23.66 -12.18
CA THR A 183 -28.42 22.71 -11.14
C THR A 183 -27.51 22.85 -9.93
N PHE A 184 -26.18 22.82 -10.13
CA PHE A 184 -25.22 22.91 -9.04
C PHE A 184 -25.36 24.20 -8.22
N HIS A 185 -25.33 25.36 -8.88
CA HIS A 185 -25.45 26.64 -8.18
C HIS A 185 -26.80 26.80 -7.49
N LYS A 186 -27.89 26.36 -8.12
CA LYS A 186 -29.22 26.34 -7.49
C LYS A 186 -29.20 25.55 -6.18
N LEU A 187 -28.61 24.35 -6.19
CA LEU A 187 -28.50 23.50 -5.00
C LEU A 187 -27.64 24.14 -3.91
N VAL A 188 -26.53 24.78 -4.26
CA VAL A 188 -25.70 25.54 -3.30
C VAL A 188 -26.55 26.58 -2.55
N PHE A 189 -27.31 27.41 -3.28
CA PHE A 189 -28.17 28.42 -2.67
C PHE A 189 -29.28 27.82 -1.80
N GLU A 190 -29.92 26.74 -2.25
CA GLU A 190 -30.97 26.04 -1.48
C GLU A 190 -30.43 25.45 -0.17
N LYS A 191 -29.22 24.89 -0.18
CA LYS A 191 -28.56 24.30 0.99
C LYS A 191 -28.20 25.34 2.03
N ILE A 192 -27.63 26.48 1.60
CA ILE A 192 -27.37 27.62 2.47
C ILE A 192 -28.66 28.12 3.13
N LYS A 193 -29.74 28.26 2.33
CA LYS A 193 -31.04 28.74 2.84
C LYS A 193 -31.69 27.77 3.82
N SER A 194 -31.58 26.47 3.58
CA SER A 194 -32.24 25.42 4.37
C SER A 194 -31.40 24.91 5.55
N ASN A 195 -30.13 25.33 5.65
CA ASN A 195 -29.12 24.79 6.57
C ASN A 195 -28.96 23.26 6.47
N LYS A 196 -29.31 22.67 5.32
CA LYS A 196 -29.08 21.25 5.00
C LYS A 196 -27.83 21.12 4.15
N ILE A 197 -27.00 20.13 4.45
CA ILE A 197 -25.67 19.99 3.86
C ILE A 197 -25.70 19.05 2.63
N ILE A 198 -26.47 17.95 2.67
CA ILE A 198 -26.50 16.91 1.62
C ILE A 198 -27.91 16.31 1.52
N ASP A 199 -28.33 15.85 0.34
CA ASP A 199 -29.52 15.01 0.21
C ASP A 199 -29.38 13.74 1.06
N PRO A 200 -30.35 13.44 1.95
CA PRO A 200 -30.24 12.31 2.86
C PRO A 200 -30.12 10.95 2.17
N LYS A 201 -30.69 10.76 0.98
CA LYS A 201 -30.66 9.48 0.26
C LYS A 201 -29.31 9.23 -0.38
N ILE A 202 -28.77 10.23 -1.08
CA ILE A 202 -27.45 10.11 -1.71
C ILE A 202 -26.34 10.02 -0.64
N HIS A 203 -26.46 10.82 0.43
CA HIS A 203 -25.55 10.73 1.57
C HIS A 203 -25.55 9.33 2.20
N SER A 204 -26.73 8.72 2.39
CA SER A 204 -26.87 7.38 2.96
C SER A 204 -26.14 6.33 2.12
N ILE A 205 -26.33 6.35 0.79
CA ILE A 205 -25.69 5.38 -0.13
C ILE A 205 -24.18 5.53 -0.14
N LEU A 206 -23.65 6.76 -0.26
CA LEU A 206 -22.20 6.99 -0.26
C LEU A 206 -21.56 6.58 1.07
N THR A 207 -22.26 6.82 2.18
CA THR A 207 -21.84 6.37 3.51
C THR A 207 -21.87 4.84 3.63
N ALA A 208 -22.90 4.17 3.10
CA ALA A 208 -22.98 2.72 3.06
C ALA A 208 -21.85 2.10 2.21
N ILE A 209 -21.54 2.69 1.05
CA ILE A 209 -20.40 2.29 0.20
C ILE A 209 -19.09 2.48 0.97
N ARG A 210 -18.89 3.62 1.64
CA ARG A 210 -17.68 3.86 2.46
C ARG A 210 -17.52 2.82 3.57
N HIS A 211 -18.61 2.44 4.25
CA HIS A 211 -18.56 1.37 5.25
C HIS A 211 -18.21 0.03 4.62
N TRP A 212 -18.80 -0.33 3.48
CA TRP A 212 -18.46 -1.57 2.77
C TRP A 212 -16.99 -1.58 2.32
N ILE A 213 -16.45 -0.48 1.80
CA ILE A 213 -15.05 -0.37 1.39
C ILE A 213 -14.12 -0.46 2.61
N SER A 214 -14.48 0.15 3.74
CA SER A 214 -13.71 0.03 5.00
C SER A 214 -13.68 -1.40 5.51
N PHE A 215 -14.84 -2.06 5.53
CA PHE A 215 -14.91 -3.49 5.87
C PHE A 215 -14.10 -4.35 4.89
N ASN A 216 -14.26 -4.12 3.57
CA ASN A 216 -13.57 -4.89 2.55
C ASN A 216 -12.05 -4.73 2.71
N GLU A 217 -11.52 -3.51 2.65
CA GLU A 217 -10.06 -3.29 2.68
C GLU A 217 -9.45 -3.61 4.06
N ASP A 218 -10.02 -3.07 5.13
CA ASP A 218 -9.37 -3.06 6.45
C ASP A 218 -9.60 -4.37 7.24
N VAL A 219 -10.62 -5.16 6.88
CA VAL A 219 -10.97 -6.39 7.60
C VAL A 219 -10.91 -7.62 6.68
N LEU A 220 -11.73 -7.64 5.62
CA LEU A 220 -11.86 -8.83 4.77
C LEU A 220 -10.58 -9.10 3.98
N GLN A 221 -10.05 -8.10 3.27
CA GLN A 221 -8.85 -8.23 2.45
C GLN A 221 -7.59 -8.35 3.31
N ALA A 222 -7.52 -7.61 4.43
CA ALA A 222 -6.45 -7.76 5.43
C ALA A 222 -6.35 -9.22 5.90
N TYR A 223 -7.47 -9.81 6.35
CA TYR A 223 -7.49 -11.24 6.65
C TYR A 223 -7.18 -12.06 5.39
N CYS A 224 -7.81 -11.87 4.24
CA CYS A 224 -7.63 -12.81 3.12
C CYS A 224 -6.20 -12.84 2.54
N PHE A 225 -5.45 -11.73 2.62
CA PHE A 225 -4.21 -11.56 1.86
C PHE A 225 -2.98 -11.20 2.70
N ASP A 226 -3.13 -10.82 3.98
CA ASP A 226 -2.00 -10.74 4.92
C ASP A 226 -1.94 -12.01 5.78
N LEU A 227 -1.18 -13.01 5.33
CA LEU A 227 -1.11 -14.32 5.98
C LEU A 227 -0.56 -14.29 7.42
N GLU A 228 0.10 -13.21 7.84
CA GLU A 228 0.56 -13.01 9.22
C GLU A 228 -0.58 -12.66 10.19
N ILE A 229 -1.75 -12.26 9.66
CA ILE A 229 -2.97 -12.07 10.45
C ILE A 229 -3.62 -13.43 10.70
N ASN A 230 -3.67 -13.83 11.96
CA ASN A 230 -4.27 -15.10 12.38
C ASN A 230 -5.47 -14.88 13.30
N PRO A 231 -6.56 -15.64 13.13
CA PRO A 231 -7.69 -15.58 14.04
C PRO A 231 -7.37 -16.27 15.37
N LEU A 232 -7.79 -15.67 16.47
CA LEU A 232 -7.68 -16.23 17.82
C LEU A 232 -9.01 -16.08 18.55
N ILE A 233 -9.53 -17.16 19.14
CA ILE A 233 -10.70 -17.08 20.02
C ILE A 233 -10.26 -17.10 21.48
N GLU A 234 -10.64 -16.08 22.23
CA GLU A 234 -10.37 -15.98 23.66
C GLU A 234 -11.44 -15.12 24.35
N ASN A 235 -11.89 -15.51 25.55
CA ASN A 235 -12.84 -14.76 26.36
C ASN A 235 -14.08 -14.26 25.61
N ASP A 236 -14.76 -15.18 24.91
CA ASP A 236 -15.93 -14.86 24.10
C ASP A 236 -15.68 -13.74 23.07
N CYS A 237 -14.46 -13.63 22.56
CA CYS A 237 -14.08 -12.71 21.48
C CYS A 237 -13.23 -13.43 20.42
N LEU A 238 -13.34 -12.96 19.18
CA LEU A 238 -12.48 -13.35 18.06
C LEU A 238 -11.56 -12.17 17.74
N TYR A 239 -10.26 -12.44 17.72
CA TYR A 239 -9.20 -11.47 17.50
C TYR A 239 -8.46 -11.73 16.20
N PHE A 240 -7.96 -10.66 15.59
CA PHE A 240 -6.84 -10.71 14.65
C PHE A 240 -5.55 -10.50 15.42
N VAL A 241 -4.66 -11.47 15.33
CA VAL A 241 -3.32 -11.41 15.90
C VAL A 241 -2.31 -11.21 14.77
N GLN A 242 -1.43 -10.22 14.89
CA GLN A 242 -0.41 -9.91 13.91
C GLN A 242 0.96 -9.73 14.58
N ASN A 243 2.03 -10.08 13.87
CA ASN A 243 3.39 -9.84 14.32
C ASN A 243 3.73 -8.33 14.29
N PRO A 244 4.21 -7.71 15.40
CA PRO A 244 4.56 -6.30 15.43
C PRO A 244 5.61 -5.89 14.39
N LYS A 245 6.62 -6.73 14.13
CA LYS A 245 7.67 -6.47 13.14
C LYS A 245 7.09 -6.40 11.72
N HIS A 246 6.18 -7.30 11.40
CA HIS A 246 5.47 -7.30 10.12
C HIS A 246 4.57 -6.06 9.97
N TYR A 247 3.79 -5.72 10.99
CA TYR A 247 2.96 -4.51 10.98
C TYR A 247 3.79 -3.25 10.68
N TYR A 248 4.87 -3.06 11.43
CA TYR A 248 5.72 -1.89 11.31
C TYR A 248 6.47 -1.84 9.99
N LYS A 249 6.91 -2.99 9.48
CA LYS A 249 7.51 -3.10 8.16
C LYS A 249 6.53 -2.73 7.05
N TRP A 250 5.29 -3.21 7.11
CA TRP A 250 4.23 -2.82 6.17
C TRP A 250 3.97 -1.30 6.18
N LYS A 251 3.97 -0.68 7.37
CA LYS A 251 3.85 0.78 7.50
C LYS A 251 5.05 1.52 6.92
N LEU A 252 6.27 1.03 7.15
CA LEU A 252 7.48 1.61 6.59
C LEU A 252 7.47 1.57 5.06
N ASP A 253 7.10 0.42 4.48
CA ASP A 253 6.97 0.24 3.03
C ASP A 253 5.92 1.21 2.44
N GLY A 254 4.81 1.45 3.14
CA GLY A 254 3.84 2.48 2.76
C GLY A 254 4.42 3.90 2.73
N LEU A 255 5.33 4.26 3.63
CA LEU A 255 5.99 5.58 3.64
C LEU A 255 7.06 5.72 2.56
N ARG A 256 7.52 4.61 1.95
CA ARG A 256 8.53 4.62 0.87
C ARG A 256 8.06 5.38 -0.36
N TYR A 257 6.76 5.38 -0.63
CA TYR A 257 6.14 6.22 -1.65
C TYR A 257 6.47 7.70 -1.44
N ASN A 258 6.28 8.21 -0.22
CA ASN A 258 6.53 9.62 0.08
C ASN A 258 8.02 9.95 -0.03
N LYS A 259 8.90 9.05 0.46
CA LYS A 259 10.34 9.24 0.41
C LYS A 259 10.87 9.30 -1.03
N VAL A 260 10.52 8.31 -1.87
CA VAL A 260 10.96 8.27 -3.27
C VAL A 260 10.41 9.48 -4.04
N SER A 261 9.13 9.81 -3.85
CA SER A 261 8.52 11.01 -4.43
C SER A 261 9.27 12.29 -4.07
N PHE A 262 9.70 12.42 -2.81
CA PHE A 262 10.48 13.57 -2.34
C PHE A 262 11.89 13.61 -2.95
N ASP A 263 12.58 12.48 -3.07
CA ASP A 263 13.92 12.43 -3.66
C ASP A 263 13.90 12.86 -5.14
N TYR A 264 12.89 12.43 -5.89
CA TYR A 264 12.68 12.90 -7.26
C TYR A 264 12.27 14.38 -7.32
N GLN A 265 11.52 14.89 -6.34
CA GLN A 265 11.18 16.32 -6.25
C GLN A 265 12.45 17.17 -6.13
N LEU A 266 13.39 16.78 -5.26
CA LEU A 266 14.66 17.50 -5.08
C LEU A 266 15.48 17.52 -6.38
N LYS A 267 15.64 16.35 -7.03
CA LYS A 267 16.33 16.24 -8.32
C LYS A 267 15.68 17.11 -9.40
N ALA A 268 14.35 17.10 -9.48
CA ALA A 268 13.61 17.89 -10.45
C ALA A 268 13.77 19.39 -10.21
N GLN A 269 13.71 19.82 -8.96
CA GLN A 269 13.90 21.22 -8.60
C GLN A 269 15.30 21.71 -8.96
N GLU A 270 16.35 20.92 -8.63
CA GLU A 270 17.73 21.23 -9.01
C GLU A 270 17.88 21.33 -10.53
N ALA A 271 17.32 20.36 -11.28
CA ALA A 271 17.38 20.36 -12.74
C ALA A 271 16.72 21.60 -13.36
N ILE A 272 15.52 21.98 -12.91
CA ILE A 272 14.82 23.17 -13.40
C ILE A 272 15.56 24.45 -13.02
N SER A 273 16.02 24.58 -11.77
CA SER A 273 16.80 25.74 -11.33
C SER A 273 18.08 25.91 -12.16
N ASN A 274 18.79 24.82 -12.46
CA ASN A 274 19.98 24.85 -13.32
C ASN A 274 19.66 25.30 -14.75
N LEU A 275 18.54 24.88 -15.33
CA LEU A 275 18.11 25.34 -16.66
C LEU A 275 17.78 26.83 -16.68
N ILE A 276 17.16 27.35 -15.61
CA ILE A 276 16.87 28.78 -15.45
C ILE A 276 18.17 29.58 -15.33
N ILE A 277 19.10 29.15 -14.46
CA ILE A 277 20.42 29.80 -14.27
C ILE A 277 21.22 29.83 -15.57
N GLN A 278 21.13 28.79 -16.40
CA GLN A 278 21.78 28.69 -17.70
C GLN A 278 21.04 29.45 -18.83
N ASN A 279 19.95 30.15 -18.53
CA ASN A 279 19.07 30.81 -19.51
C ASN A 279 18.52 29.86 -20.60
N LYS A 280 18.39 28.56 -20.28
CA LYS A 280 17.83 27.54 -21.18
C LYS A 280 16.33 27.34 -21.00
N LEU A 281 15.77 27.83 -19.90
CA LEU A 281 14.34 27.77 -19.58
C LEU A 281 13.89 29.09 -18.99
N ILE A 282 12.75 29.59 -19.46
CA ILE A 282 12.07 30.76 -18.91
C ILE A 282 10.72 30.31 -18.37
N ILE A 283 10.49 30.51 -17.08
CA ILE A 283 9.19 30.26 -16.46
C ILE A 283 8.32 31.51 -16.63
N PRO A 284 7.17 31.43 -17.32
CA PRO A 284 6.31 32.58 -17.52
C PRO A 284 5.59 32.95 -16.21
N GLY A 285 5.34 34.25 -16.00
CA GLY A 285 4.54 34.74 -14.88
C GLY A 285 4.39 36.26 -14.94
N LYS A 286 3.16 36.78 -14.77
CA LYS A 286 2.93 38.24 -14.69
C LYS A 286 3.12 38.76 -13.27
N THR A 287 2.83 37.90 -12.30
CA THR A 287 3.03 38.12 -10.87
C THR A 287 3.98 37.07 -10.29
N GLU A 288 4.49 37.32 -9.10
CA GLU A 288 5.28 36.34 -8.34
C GLU A 288 4.50 35.04 -8.11
N SER A 289 3.21 35.15 -7.77
CA SER A 289 2.33 33.98 -7.63
C SER A 289 2.16 33.18 -8.93
N ASP A 290 2.06 33.85 -10.09
CA ASP A 290 2.01 33.16 -11.38
C ASP A 290 3.34 32.43 -11.67
N PHE A 291 4.46 33.07 -11.34
CA PHE A 291 5.79 32.47 -11.49
C PHE A 291 5.93 31.23 -10.61
N GLU A 292 5.58 31.33 -9.32
CA GLU A 292 5.65 30.20 -8.37
C GLU A 292 4.79 29.02 -8.83
N MET A 293 3.56 29.27 -9.25
CA MET A 293 2.66 28.23 -9.77
C MET A 293 3.22 27.55 -11.03
N ASN A 294 3.77 28.34 -11.97
CA ASN A 294 4.34 27.78 -13.20
C ASN A 294 5.69 27.10 -12.96
N PHE A 295 6.46 27.56 -11.98
CA PHE A 295 7.68 26.90 -11.52
C PHE A 295 7.35 25.54 -10.90
N ASP A 296 6.36 25.47 -10.00
CA ASP A 296 5.90 24.21 -9.41
C ASP A 296 5.39 23.24 -10.49
N ALA A 297 4.62 23.72 -11.47
CA ALA A 297 4.18 22.89 -12.60
C ALA A 297 5.36 22.32 -13.40
N ALA A 298 6.38 23.14 -13.68
CA ALA A 298 7.59 22.69 -14.38
C ALA A 298 8.38 21.66 -13.57
N VAL A 299 8.50 21.85 -12.24
CA VAL A 299 9.16 20.89 -11.35
C VAL A 299 8.39 19.57 -11.29
N LYS A 300 7.06 19.60 -11.14
CA LYS A 300 6.22 18.38 -11.14
C LYS A 300 6.31 17.61 -12.45
N LEU A 301 6.29 18.31 -13.59
CA LEU A 301 6.52 17.67 -14.88
C LEU A 301 7.90 17.04 -14.94
N LYS A 302 8.95 17.76 -14.54
CA LYS A 302 10.32 17.25 -14.56
C LYS A 302 10.50 16.02 -13.65
N LYS A 303 9.83 16.03 -12.49
CA LYS A 303 9.78 14.90 -11.56
C LYS A 303 9.18 13.65 -12.22
N ILE A 304 8.06 13.79 -12.95
CA ILE A 304 7.44 12.70 -13.72
C ILE A 304 8.40 12.19 -14.81
N GLU A 305 9.04 13.09 -15.56
CA GLU A 305 10.00 12.72 -16.61
C GLU A 305 11.18 11.91 -16.06
N LEU A 306 11.78 12.36 -14.96
CA LEU A 306 12.91 11.66 -14.33
C LEU A 306 12.51 10.27 -13.86
N PHE A 307 11.34 10.14 -13.24
CA PHE A 307 10.86 8.86 -12.75
C PHE A 307 10.54 7.89 -13.89
N LEU A 308 9.92 8.36 -14.97
CA LEU A 308 9.62 7.55 -16.16
C LEU A 308 10.89 7.16 -16.93
N HIS A 309 11.85 8.08 -17.01
CA HIS A 309 13.17 7.80 -17.58
C HIS A 309 13.83 6.61 -16.86
N ASP A 310 13.82 6.62 -15.52
CA ASP A 310 14.44 5.56 -14.73
C ASP A 310 13.70 4.22 -14.86
N THR A 311 12.41 4.23 -15.25
CA THR A 311 11.66 3.01 -15.61
C THR A 311 11.84 2.56 -17.06
N THR A 312 12.58 3.30 -17.88
CA THR A 312 12.84 3.06 -19.31
C THR A 312 11.57 2.86 -20.14
N ILE A 313 10.53 3.65 -19.87
CA ILE A 313 9.29 3.66 -20.67
C ILE A 313 9.17 4.99 -21.42
N PRO A 314 9.75 5.10 -22.63
CA PRO A 314 9.78 6.38 -23.34
C PRO A 314 8.44 6.76 -23.98
N ASN A 315 7.53 5.78 -24.18
CA ASN A 315 6.33 5.99 -24.98
C ASN A 315 5.12 5.17 -24.47
N TYR A 316 3.94 5.62 -24.88
CA TYR A 316 2.63 5.03 -24.64
C TYR A 316 1.96 4.74 -25.99
N ILE A 317 1.29 3.59 -26.15
CA ILE A 317 0.74 3.15 -27.45
C ILE A 317 -0.80 3.17 -27.44
N HIS A 318 -1.44 4.32 -27.69
CA HIS A 318 -2.89 4.36 -27.73
C HIS A 318 -3.44 4.06 -29.14
N ASN A 319 -4.35 3.10 -29.28
CA ASN A 319 -4.97 2.71 -30.56
C ASN A 319 -3.95 2.44 -31.69
N GLY A 320 -2.80 1.83 -31.35
CA GLY A 320 -1.72 1.53 -32.30
C GLY A 320 -0.79 2.71 -32.62
N LYS A 321 -1.02 3.90 -32.08
CA LYS A 321 -0.14 5.08 -32.24
C LYS A 321 0.76 5.25 -31.03
N LYS A 322 2.06 5.47 -31.29
CA LYS A 322 3.09 5.67 -30.27
C LYS A 322 3.20 7.16 -29.96
N ILE A 323 3.00 7.52 -28.70
CA ILE A 323 3.03 8.90 -28.20
C ILE A 323 4.08 8.94 -27.10
N SER A 324 4.95 9.94 -27.11
CA SER A 324 5.94 10.09 -26.05
C SER A 324 5.25 10.45 -24.74
N ILE A 325 5.76 9.92 -23.64
CA ILE A 325 5.04 9.99 -22.37
C ILE A 325 4.98 11.40 -21.77
N ASP A 326 5.98 12.23 -22.09
CA ASP A 326 6.01 13.67 -21.79
C ASP A 326 4.80 14.38 -22.42
N ARG A 327 4.41 14.02 -23.64
CA ARG A 327 3.26 14.62 -24.32
C ARG A 327 1.93 14.26 -23.68
N ILE A 328 1.86 13.08 -23.05
CA ILE A 328 0.66 12.67 -22.33
C ILE A 328 0.51 13.50 -21.06
N PHE A 329 1.56 13.57 -20.25
CA PHE A 329 1.45 14.11 -18.89
C PHE A 329 1.67 15.62 -18.78
N HIS A 330 2.34 16.27 -19.74
CA HIS A 330 2.58 17.71 -19.69
C HIS A 330 1.26 18.48 -19.57
N GLY A 331 0.31 18.26 -20.49
CA GLY A 331 -0.97 18.98 -20.49
C GLY A 331 -1.75 18.79 -19.19
N ILE A 332 -1.90 17.54 -18.75
CA ILE A 332 -2.70 17.22 -17.56
C ILE A 332 -2.02 17.60 -16.25
N SER A 333 -0.70 17.46 -16.12
CA SER A 333 0.06 17.84 -14.92
C SER A 333 0.06 19.36 -14.73
N THR A 334 0.29 20.12 -15.80
CA THR A 334 0.18 21.60 -15.76
C THR A 334 -1.24 22.02 -15.43
N TYR A 335 -2.25 21.42 -16.08
CA TYR A 335 -3.65 21.74 -15.82
C TYR A 335 -4.04 21.46 -14.37
N SER A 336 -3.66 20.29 -13.84
CA SER A 336 -3.92 19.88 -12.44
C SER A 336 -3.24 20.81 -11.44
N THR A 337 -2.00 21.21 -11.71
CA THR A 337 -1.27 22.18 -10.88
C THR A 337 -1.96 23.53 -10.87
N HIS A 338 -2.44 24.04 -12.01
CA HIS A 338 -3.23 25.28 -12.02
C HIS A 338 -4.54 25.16 -11.23
N LYS A 339 -5.17 23.98 -11.23
CA LYS A 339 -6.37 23.71 -10.42
C LYS A 339 -6.06 23.61 -8.92
N LEU A 340 -4.93 23.02 -8.51
CA LEU A 340 -4.44 23.05 -7.13
C LEU A 340 -4.37 24.48 -6.60
N TYR A 341 -3.70 25.39 -7.32
CA TYR A 341 -3.54 26.77 -6.88
C TYR A 341 -4.86 27.56 -6.89
N ARG A 342 -5.74 27.31 -7.88
CA ARG A 342 -7.01 28.06 -8.00
C ARG A 342 -8.13 27.52 -7.11
N TYR A 343 -8.10 26.25 -6.73
CA TYR A 343 -9.17 25.63 -5.96
C TYR A 343 -8.70 25.24 -4.57
N GLU A 344 -7.80 24.25 -4.45
CA GLU A 344 -7.36 23.70 -3.15
C GLU A 344 -6.63 24.74 -2.29
N ASN A 345 -5.71 25.53 -2.85
CA ASN A 345 -5.01 26.56 -2.08
C ASN A 345 -5.97 27.66 -1.60
N ASN A 346 -6.99 28.00 -2.40
CA ASN A 346 -8.01 28.97 -1.99
C ASN A 346 -8.93 28.40 -0.89
N ILE A 347 -9.22 27.09 -0.92
CA ILE A 347 -9.95 26.41 0.17
C ILE A 347 -9.17 26.56 1.47
N GLU A 348 -7.88 26.24 1.48
CA GLU A 348 -7.04 26.37 2.67
C GLU A 348 -6.88 27.84 3.11
N GLN A 349 -6.73 28.77 2.17
CA GLN A 349 -6.66 30.21 2.47
C GLN A 349 -7.90 30.72 3.21
N PHE A 350 -9.10 30.29 2.81
CA PHE A 350 -10.36 30.74 3.41
C PHE A 350 -10.84 29.88 4.57
N LYS A 351 -10.13 28.79 4.90
CA LYS A 351 -10.56 27.79 5.89
C LYS A 351 -10.76 28.38 7.27
N SER A 352 -9.83 29.24 7.70
CA SER A 352 -9.84 29.88 9.03
C SER A 352 -10.99 30.86 9.26
N ILE A 353 -11.60 31.38 8.18
CA ILE A 353 -12.69 32.36 8.21
C ILE A 353 -14.00 31.79 7.67
N SER A 354 -14.09 30.46 7.54
CA SER A 354 -15.28 29.79 7.01
C SER A 354 -15.81 28.77 7.99
N THR A 355 -17.13 28.77 8.17
CA THR A 355 -17.81 27.88 9.13
C THR A 355 -17.90 26.43 8.64
N ASN A 356 -17.98 26.25 7.32
CA ASN A 356 -18.03 24.96 6.64
C ASN A 356 -17.58 25.15 5.18
N TRP A 357 -17.55 24.06 4.42
CA TRP A 357 -17.15 24.10 3.02
C TRP A 357 -18.03 25.00 2.13
N PHE A 358 -19.35 25.07 2.35
CA PHE A 358 -20.23 25.91 1.53
C PHE A 358 -19.91 27.40 1.69
N ASP A 359 -19.70 27.85 2.94
CA ASP A 359 -19.27 29.22 3.24
C ASP A 359 -17.88 29.53 2.67
N ASN A 360 -16.97 28.55 2.69
CA ASN A 360 -15.67 28.65 2.03
C ASN A 360 -15.82 28.82 0.50
N TYR A 361 -16.62 27.95 -0.12
CA TYR A 361 -16.85 27.97 -1.56
C TYR A 361 -17.53 29.26 -2.04
N LEU A 362 -18.42 29.88 -1.25
CA LEU A 362 -18.97 31.21 -1.58
C LEU A 362 -17.87 32.28 -1.72
N LYS A 363 -16.84 32.24 -0.88
CA LYS A 363 -15.70 33.17 -0.96
C LYS A 363 -14.86 32.90 -2.22
N ILE A 364 -14.72 31.63 -2.61
CA ILE A 364 -14.09 31.23 -3.87
C ILE A 364 -14.91 31.73 -5.07
N ILE A 365 -16.25 31.64 -5.04
CA ILE A 365 -17.11 32.23 -6.08
C ILE A 365 -16.90 33.74 -6.18
N ALA A 366 -16.81 34.45 -5.04
CA ALA A 366 -16.54 35.89 -5.06
C ALA A 366 -15.18 36.23 -5.72
N LEU A 367 -14.14 35.43 -5.46
CA LEU A 367 -12.86 35.53 -6.18
C LEU A 367 -13.02 35.23 -7.67
N SER A 368 -13.76 34.17 -8.01
CA SER A 368 -14.03 33.75 -9.38
C SER A 368 -14.65 34.89 -10.20
N VAL A 369 -15.66 35.58 -9.62
CA VAL A 369 -16.30 36.75 -10.23
C VAL A 369 -15.33 37.93 -10.33
N LYS A 370 -14.61 38.24 -9.25
CA LYS A 370 -13.65 39.35 -9.19
C LYS A 370 -12.56 39.22 -10.26
N ASN A 371 -12.03 38.00 -10.44
CA ASN A 371 -10.92 37.72 -11.35
C ASN A 371 -11.39 37.33 -12.76
N LYS A 372 -12.70 37.17 -12.99
CA LYS A 372 -13.28 36.69 -14.26
C LYS A 372 -12.71 35.34 -14.71
N ILE A 373 -12.46 34.46 -13.74
CA ILE A 373 -11.97 33.09 -13.95
C ILE A 373 -12.93 32.15 -13.25
N GLU A 374 -13.58 31.25 -13.98
CA GLU A 374 -14.49 30.27 -13.40
C GLU A 374 -13.73 29.26 -12.52
N ILE A 375 -14.21 29.07 -11.28
CA ILE A 375 -13.66 28.13 -10.32
C ILE A 375 -14.82 27.26 -9.80
N LEU A 376 -14.93 26.04 -10.33
CA LEU A 376 -15.94 25.06 -9.95
C LEU A 376 -15.31 23.90 -9.17
N PRO A 377 -16.07 23.24 -8.26
CA PRO A 377 -15.63 22.06 -7.50
C PRO A 377 -15.69 20.77 -8.33
N TYR A 378 -15.90 20.89 -9.63
CA TYR A 378 -15.82 19.83 -10.61
C TYR A 378 -15.34 20.39 -11.95
N LEU A 379 -14.90 19.50 -12.82
CA LEU A 379 -14.65 19.73 -14.22
C LEU A 379 -15.75 19.04 -15.02
N LEU A 380 -16.34 19.78 -15.96
CA LEU A 380 -17.21 19.22 -17.00
C LEU A 380 -16.81 19.87 -18.33
N ILE A 381 -16.23 19.08 -19.24
CA ILE A 381 -15.60 19.62 -20.45
C ILE A 381 -15.86 18.69 -21.64
N ASN A 382 -15.87 19.24 -22.86
CA ASN A 382 -15.78 18.42 -24.07
C ASN A 382 -14.31 18.24 -24.49
N LYS A 383 -14.08 17.25 -25.35
CA LYS A 383 -12.72 16.90 -25.80
C LYS A 383 -12.06 18.06 -26.54
N GLU A 384 -12.80 18.73 -27.40
CA GLU A 384 -12.29 19.80 -28.27
C GLU A 384 -11.74 20.98 -27.45
N THR A 385 -12.41 21.33 -26.36
CA THR A 385 -12.00 22.42 -25.47
C THR A 385 -10.72 22.08 -24.72
N TYR A 386 -10.61 20.84 -24.23
CA TYR A 386 -9.37 20.38 -23.58
C TYR A 386 -8.20 20.39 -24.58
N VAL A 387 -8.43 19.88 -25.78
CA VAL A 387 -7.42 19.80 -26.84
C VAL A 387 -6.92 21.19 -27.22
N ALA A 388 -7.83 22.15 -27.41
CA ALA A 388 -7.45 23.54 -27.68
C ALA A 388 -6.61 24.14 -26.54
N LEU A 389 -7.04 23.95 -25.28
CA LEU A 389 -6.34 24.48 -24.11
C LEU A 389 -4.91 23.96 -23.99
N VAL A 390 -4.72 22.64 -24.13
CA VAL A 390 -3.39 22.04 -23.99
C VAL A 390 -2.49 22.41 -25.16
N LYS A 391 -3.03 22.45 -26.39
CA LYS A 391 -2.30 22.90 -27.57
C LYS A 391 -1.75 24.32 -27.42
N ASP A 392 -2.55 25.25 -26.92
CA ASP A 392 -2.14 26.64 -26.74
C ASP A 392 -1.00 26.78 -25.71
N VAL A 393 -0.97 25.91 -24.70
CA VAL A 393 0.06 25.94 -23.65
C VAL A 393 1.33 25.20 -24.05
N THR A 394 1.21 24.06 -24.72
CA THR A 394 2.33 23.13 -24.97
C THR A 394 2.89 23.23 -26.39
N GLY A 395 2.11 23.73 -27.35
CA GLY A 395 2.46 23.71 -28.78
C GLY A 395 2.35 22.32 -29.43
N PHE A 396 1.80 21.31 -28.75
CA PHE A 396 1.65 19.96 -29.30
C PHE A 396 0.64 19.89 -30.43
N SER A 397 0.74 18.83 -31.24
CA SER A 397 -0.23 18.59 -32.31
C SER A 397 -1.63 18.31 -31.73
N GLU A 398 -2.65 18.65 -32.49
CA GLU A 398 -4.04 18.36 -32.12
C GLU A 398 -4.27 16.85 -31.96
N GLU A 399 -3.62 16.05 -32.80
CA GLU A 399 -3.65 14.60 -32.76
C GLU A 399 -3.04 14.03 -31.47
N ASP A 400 -1.83 14.46 -31.10
CA ASP A 400 -1.16 14.01 -29.88
C ASP A 400 -1.97 14.37 -28.64
N THR A 401 -2.50 15.59 -28.61
CA THR A 401 -3.31 16.10 -27.49
C THR A 401 -4.64 15.35 -27.38
N SER A 402 -5.28 15.07 -28.51
CA SER A 402 -6.51 14.27 -28.61
C SER A 402 -6.30 12.86 -28.08
N LEU A 403 -5.19 12.21 -28.47
CA LEU A 403 -4.86 10.87 -27.98
C LEU A 403 -4.48 10.87 -26.49
N SER A 404 -3.78 11.90 -26.01
CA SER A 404 -3.50 12.09 -24.58
C SER A 404 -4.81 12.15 -23.79
N PHE A 405 -5.78 12.95 -24.23
CA PHE A 405 -7.08 13.05 -23.57
C PHE A 405 -7.84 11.71 -23.56
N ASP A 406 -7.86 10.99 -24.68
CA ASP A 406 -8.48 9.65 -24.75
C ASP A 406 -7.79 8.66 -23.79
N SER A 407 -6.46 8.76 -23.66
CA SER A 407 -5.69 7.95 -22.72
C SER A 407 -5.98 8.27 -21.26
N LEU A 408 -6.55 9.43 -20.95
CA LEU A 408 -6.94 9.86 -19.59
C LEU A 408 -8.45 9.68 -19.33
N SER A 409 -9.18 9.18 -20.31
CA SER A 409 -10.62 9.04 -20.28
C SER A 409 -11.08 7.62 -19.92
N TYR A 410 -12.20 7.53 -19.20
CA TYR A 410 -12.86 6.27 -18.86
C TYR A 410 -14.28 6.22 -19.43
N GLU A 411 -14.61 5.09 -20.04
CA GLU A 411 -15.95 4.76 -20.50
C GLU A 411 -16.38 3.42 -19.91
N ILE A 412 -17.54 3.40 -19.25
CA ILE A 412 -18.06 2.18 -18.62
C ILE A 412 -18.39 1.13 -19.65
N ASN A 413 -17.87 -0.08 -19.44
CA ASN A 413 -18.17 -1.23 -20.27
C ASN A 413 -19.46 -1.92 -19.81
N LYS A 414 -20.61 -1.46 -20.31
CA LYS A 414 -21.93 -2.05 -20.01
C LYS A 414 -22.11 -3.52 -20.45
N LYS A 415 -21.13 -4.15 -21.15
CA LYS A 415 -21.19 -5.59 -21.49
C LYS A 415 -20.86 -6.49 -20.30
N LYS A 416 -20.26 -5.96 -19.24
CA LYS A 416 -19.98 -6.71 -18.00
C LYS A 416 -21.00 -6.32 -16.94
N ASP A 417 -21.34 -7.27 -16.07
CA ASP A 417 -22.12 -6.96 -14.87
C ASP A 417 -21.23 -6.28 -13.82
N PHE A 418 -21.85 -5.53 -12.91
CA PHE A 418 -21.14 -4.92 -11.79
C PHE A 418 -20.60 -6.00 -10.84
N ASP A 419 -19.29 -5.97 -10.60
CA ASP A 419 -18.62 -6.81 -9.60
C ASP A 419 -18.07 -5.93 -8.48
N ARG A 420 -18.72 -5.98 -7.32
CA ARG A 420 -18.33 -5.18 -6.15
C ARG A 420 -16.91 -5.49 -5.64
N PHE A 421 -16.38 -6.68 -5.93
CA PHE A 421 -15.02 -7.07 -5.53
C PHE A 421 -13.97 -6.77 -6.60
N ASN A 422 -14.39 -6.28 -7.78
CA ASN A 422 -13.49 -5.99 -8.89
C ASN A 422 -13.91 -4.71 -9.63
N ILE A 423 -13.44 -3.57 -9.10
CA ILE A 423 -13.67 -2.23 -9.64
C ILE A 423 -12.58 -1.94 -10.69
N ASN A 424 -12.97 -1.67 -11.94
CA ASN A 424 -12.04 -1.39 -13.03
C ASN A 424 -11.73 0.11 -13.17
N TYR A 425 -12.68 0.97 -12.78
CA TYR A 425 -12.50 2.41 -12.81
C TYR A 425 -11.48 2.88 -11.76
N ASN A 426 -10.57 3.76 -12.16
CA ASN A 426 -9.62 4.40 -11.27
C ASN A 426 -9.45 5.89 -11.62
N ILE A 427 -10.08 6.75 -10.80
CA ILE A 427 -10.06 8.22 -10.92
C ILE A 427 -8.65 8.82 -11.01
N TRP A 428 -7.65 8.22 -10.36
CA TRP A 428 -6.28 8.75 -10.33
C TRP A 428 -5.53 8.57 -11.65
N THR A 429 -5.94 7.59 -12.46
CA THR A 429 -5.33 7.30 -13.77
C THR A 429 -6.22 7.67 -14.94
N LYS A 430 -7.54 7.71 -14.73
CA LYS A 430 -8.54 8.02 -15.75
C LYS A 430 -9.54 9.04 -15.20
N PRO A 431 -9.13 10.28 -14.94
CA PRO A 431 -9.99 11.25 -14.27
C PRO A 431 -11.22 11.66 -15.09
N PHE A 432 -11.16 11.56 -16.42
CA PHE A 432 -12.22 12.02 -17.30
C PHE A 432 -13.27 10.93 -17.51
N LEU A 433 -14.31 10.93 -16.68
CA LEU A 433 -15.46 10.03 -16.84
C LEU A 433 -16.34 10.51 -18.00
N LYS A 434 -16.53 9.68 -19.02
CA LYS A 434 -17.40 10.00 -20.16
C LYS A 434 -18.88 9.98 -19.76
N THR A 435 -19.56 11.11 -19.91
CA THR A 435 -21.00 11.32 -19.68
C THR A 435 -21.66 11.88 -20.94
N GLY A 436 -21.91 11.01 -21.91
CA GLY A 436 -22.38 11.42 -23.24
C GLY A 436 -21.25 12.05 -24.05
N ASN A 437 -21.42 13.32 -24.45
CA ASN A 437 -20.40 14.09 -25.18
C ASN A 437 -19.47 14.91 -24.27
N LEU A 438 -19.75 14.91 -22.96
CA LEU A 438 -18.94 15.62 -21.97
C LEU A 438 -18.17 14.63 -21.09
N PHE A 439 -17.14 15.14 -20.43
CA PHE A 439 -16.31 14.41 -19.49
C PHE A 439 -16.33 15.09 -18.14
N PHE A 440 -16.64 14.32 -17.10
CA PHE A 440 -16.80 14.77 -15.74
C PHE A 440 -15.64 14.33 -14.84
N CYS A 441 -15.20 15.19 -13.94
CA CYS A 441 -14.24 14.86 -12.87
C CYS A 441 -14.48 15.76 -11.66
N PRO A 442 -14.65 15.23 -10.43
CA PRO A 442 -14.61 16.06 -9.23
C PRO A 442 -13.27 16.81 -9.11
N MET A 443 -13.30 18.09 -8.75
CA MET A 443 -12.10 18.95 -8.80
C MET A 443 -11.04 18.50 -7.81
N LEU A 444 -11.47 18.06 -6.62
CA LEU A 444 -10.64 17.41 -5.60
C LEU A 444 -9.61 16.45 -6.19
N PHE A 445 -10.05 15.45 -6.96
CA PHE A 445 -9.16 14.40 -7.44
C PHE A 445 -8.21 14.89 -8.52
N LEU A 446 -8.67 15.80 -9.38
CA LEU A 446 -7.81 16.36 -10.42
C LEU A 446 -6.75 17.29 -9.81
N ALA A 447 -7.15 18.19 -8.92
CA ALA A 447 -6.28 19.21 -8.35
C ALA A 447 -5.23 18.63 -7.39
N THR A 448 -5.55 17.55 -6.67
CA THR A 448 -4.64 16.91 -5.72
C THR A 448 -3.75 15.84 -6.34
N ASN A 449 -3.95 15.49 -7.61
CA ASN A 449 -3.12 14.52 -8.32
C ASN A 449 -1.86 15.21 -8.87
N ASP A 450 -0.69 14.89 -8.29
CA ASP A 450 0.61 15.36 -8.80
C ASP A 450 1.12 14.56 -10.01
N TRP A 451 0.35 13.53 -10.41
CA TRP A 451 0.61 12.62 -11.52
C TRP A 451 1.87 11.77 -11.39
N PHE A 452 2.62 11.87 -10.30
CA PHE A 452 3.91 11.20 -10.15
C PHE A 452 3.79 9.67 -10.23
N PHE A 453 2.95 9.08 -9.37
CA PHE A 453 2.71 7.65 -9.39
C PHE A 453 1.70 7.23 -10.45
N ALA A 454 0.68 8.06 -10.71
CA ALA A 454 -0.34 7.77 -11.70
C ALA A 454 0.26 7.61 -13.11
N ALA A 455 1.20 8.49 -13.49
CA ALA A 455 1.83 8.44 -14.79
C ALA A 455 2.60 7.14 -15.02
N THR A 456 3.47 6.77 -14.06
CA THR A 456 4.23 5.53 -14.13
C THR A 456 3.35 4.30 -14.08
N GLN A 457 2.32 4.29 -13.22
CA GLN A 457 1.35 3.19 -13.16
C GLN A 457 0.65 2.99 -14.50
N MET A 458 0.21 4.08 -15.15
CA MET A 458 -0.37 4.04 -16.50
C MET A 458 0.62 3.53 -17.54
N ALA A 459 1.87 3.99 -17.49
CA ALA A 459 2.94 3.56 -18.39
C ALA A 459 3.15 2.04 -18.33
N ILE A 460 3.26 1.50 -17.10
CA ILE A 460 3.49 0.06 -16.87
C ILE A 460 2.27 -0.76 -17.29
N GLN A 461 1.04 -0.34 -16.94
CA GLN A 461 -0.18 -1.04 -17.33
C GLN A 461 -0.36 -1.10 -18.84
N HIS A 462 0.12 -0.09 -19.57
CA HIS A 462 0.02 -0.05 -21.02
C HIS A 462 0.83 -1.15 -21.71
N LEU A 463 1.98 -1.53 -21.15
CA LEU A 463 2.86 -2.55 -21.73
C LEU A 463 2.21 -3.95 -21.78
N ASN A 464 1.17 -4.20 -20.99
CA ASN A 464 0.44 -5.48 -21.00
C ASN A 464 -0.13 -5.85 -22.37
N TRP A 465 -0.46 -4.85 -23.20
CA TRP A 465 -1.15 -5.04 -24.47
C TRP A 465 -0.19 -5.22 -25.65
N ASN A 466 1.13 -5.09 -25.43
CA ASN A 466 2.15 -5.28 -26.46
C ASN A 466 3.37 -6.03 -25.90
N PHE A 467 3.44 -7.34 -26.15
CA PHE A 467 4.53 -8.20 -25.68
C PHE A 467 5.91 -7.74 -26.17
N SER A 468 6.03 -7.30 -27.43
CA SER A 468 7.30 -6.90 -28.01
C SER A 468 7.85 -5.63 -27.35
N GLU A 469 7.02 -4.62 -27.16
CA GLU A 469 7.42 -3.36 -26.49
C GLU A 469 7.78 -3.63 -25.01
N ARG A 470 6.99 -4.45 -24.32
CA ARG A 470 7.28 -4.88 -22.95
C ARG A 470 8.65 -5.54 -22.85
N LYS A 471 8.97 -6.44 -23.78
CA LYS A 471 10.26 -7.13 -23.81
C LYS A 471 11.41 -6.15 -24.08
N SER A 472 11.32 -5.34 -25.12
CA SER A 472 12.35 -4.36 -25.50
C SER A 472 12.66 -3.40 -24.35
N THR A 473 11.62 -2.81 -23.76
CA THR A 473 11.81 -1.84 -22.67
C THR A 473 12.33 -2.50 -21.39
N ALA A 474 12.03 -3.77 -21.12
CA ALA A 474 12.61 -4.51 -20.00
C ALA A 474 14.12 -4.66 -20.17
N THR A 475 14.57 -5.09 -21.36
CA THR A 475 16.00 -5.18 -21.70
C THR A 475 16.71 -3.83 -21.63
N GLU A 476 16.06 -2.75 -22.08
CA GLU A 476 16.60 -1.38 -21.91
C GLU A 476 16.79 -1.01 -20.43
N MET A 477 15.91 -1.49 -19.54
CA MET A 477 16.02 -1.27 -18.09
C MET A 477 17.17 -2.05 -17.46
N GLU A 478 17.38 -3.29 -17.91
CA GLU A 478 18.49 -4.14 -17.48
C GLU A 478 19.83 -3.50 -17.89
N ILE A 479 19.93 -3.05 -19.15
CA ILE A 479 21.09 -2.32 -19.67
C ILE A 479 21.31 -1.01 -18.91
N TYR A 480 20.24 -0.23 -18.69
CA TYR A 480 20.33 1.03 -17.96
C TYR A 480 20.89 0.81 -16.55
N LEU A 481 20.32 -0.12 -15.78
CA LEU A 481 20.78 -0.44 -14.44
C LEU A 481 22.23 -0.96 -14.46
N GLY A 482 22.56 -1.84 -15.42
CA GLY A 482 23.92 -2.35 -15.61
C GLY A 482 24.93 -1.21 -15.83
N ASN A 483 24.63 -0.27 -16.72
CA ASN A 483 25.46 0.91 -16.97
C ASN A 483 25.61 1.79 -15.73
N THR A 484 24.55 1.94 -14.90
CA THR A 484 24.63 2.69 -13.65
C THR A 484 25.63 2.04 -12.67
N PHE A 485 25.67 0.72 -12.58
CA PHE A 485 26.68 0.01 -11.80
C PHE A 485 28.10 0.17 -12.38
N GLU A 486 28.26 0.06 -13.70
CA GLU A 486 29.57 0.24 -14.36
C GLU A 486 30.14 1.64 -14.13
N GLN A 487 29.30 2.68 -14.19
CA GLN A 487 29.69 4.06 -13.88
C GLN A 487 30.19 4.23 -12.44
N LYS A 488 29.81 3.32 -11.53
CA LYS A 488 30.30 3.28 -10.15
C LYS A 488 31.55 2.39 -9.97
N GLY A 489 32.08 1.84 -11.05
CA GLY A 489 33.34 1.09 -11.08
C GLY A 489 33.18 -0.40 -10.77
N TYR A 490 31.95 -0.92 -10.69
CA TYR A 490 31.72 -2.36 -10.57
C TYR A 490 31.91 -3.05 -11.91
N LYS A 491 32.32 -4.32 -11.89
CA LYS A 491 32.29 -5.14 -13.10
C LYS A 491 30.89 -5.71 -13.27
N VAL A 492 30.34 -5.56 -14.46
CA VAL A 492 28.94 -5.91 -14.75
C VAL A 492 28.89 -6.85 -15.96
N LYS A 493 27.94 -7.78 -15.94
CA LYS A 493 27.51 -8.58 -17.08
C LYS A 493 25.99 -8.56 -17.13
N VAL A 494 25.44 -7.83 -18.09
CA VAL A 494 24.02 -7.94 -18.46
C VAL A 494 23.91 -9.16 -19.39
N ILE A 495 22.98 -10.07 -19.07
CA ILE A 495 22.79 -11.32 -19.82
C ILE A 495 21.97 -11.03 -21.07
N GLU A 496 22.48 -11.42 -22.23
CA GLU A 496 21.75 -11.23 -23.49
C GLU A 496 20.64 -12.28 -23.66
N ASP A 497 19.58 -11.91 -24.38
CA ASP A 497 18.47 -12.81 -24.77
C ASP A 497 18.92 -14.18 -25.31
N LYS A 498 20.01 -14.21 -26.08
CA LYS A 498 20.56 -15.44 -26.67
C LYS A 498 21.27 -16.30 -25.62
N GLU A 499 21.96 -15.67 -24.67
CA GLU A 499 22.68 -16.32 -23.58
C GLU A 499 21.69 -16.88 -22.54
N ALA A 500 20.61 -16.15 -22.25
CA ALA A 500 19.57 -16.57 -21.32
C ALA A 500 18.98 -17.95 -21.67
N ASN A 501 18.80 -18.24 -22.97
CA ASN A 501 18.29 -19.55 -23.43
C ASN A 501 19.25 -20.72 -23.18
N SER A 502 20.53 -20.45 -22.89
CA SER A 502 21.55 -21.47 -22.60
C SER A 502 21.81 -21.67 -21.10
N VAL A 503 21.15 -20.91 -20.22
CA VAL A 503 21.20 -21.07 -18.77
C VAL A 503 19.88 -21.69 -18.30
N LYS A 504 19.94 -22.71 -17.45
CA LYS A 504 18.74 -23.13 -16.72
C LYS A 504 18.48 -22.11 -15.61
N GLY A 505 17.32 -21.47 -15.61
CA GLY A 505 16.99 -20.39 -14.69
C GLY A 505 16.95 -19.04 -15.40
N ASP A 506 17.08 -17.96 -14.66
CA ASP A 506 17.08 -16.59 -15.21
C ASP A 506 17.85 -15.66 -14.26
N VAL A 507 18.77 -14.88 -14.82
CA VAL A 507 19.51 -13.82 -14.14
C VAL A 507 19.74 -12.72 -15.15
N ASP A 508 19.20 -11.54 -14.90
CA ASP A 508 19.26 -10.43 -15.86
C ASP A 508 20.62 -9.73 -15.79
N ILE A 509 21.16 -9.53 -14.57
CA ILE A 509 22.40 -8.79 -14.35
C ILE A 509 23.27 -9.48 -13.29
N ILE A 510 24.55 -9.64 -13.60
CA ILE A 510 25.59 -10.08 -12.67
C ILE A 510 26.52 -8.91 -12.39
N ILE A 511 26.72 -8.59 -11.10
CA ILE A 511 27.61 -7.53 -10.64
C ILE A 511 28.68 -8.14 -9.74
N GLU A 512 29.94 -7.76 -9.93
CA GLU A 512 31.03 -8.22 -9.10
C GLU A 512 32.01 -7.09 -8.71
N ASP A 513 32.52 -7.22 -7.49
CA ASP A 513 33.78 -6.60 -7.06
C ASP A 513 34.78 -7.70 -6.67
N ALA A 514 35.89 -7.34 -6.01
CA ALA A 514 36.94 -8.30 -5.66
C ALA A 514 36.47 -9.44 -4.74
N ASN A 515 35.45 -9.20 -3.91
CA ASN A 515 35.06 -10.11 -2.81
C ASN A 515 33.57 -10.49 -2.84
N THR A 516 32.77 -9.85 -3.69
CA THR A 516 31.31 -9.97 -3.68
C THR A 516 30.77 -10.17 -5.08
N THR A 517 29.84 -11.11 -5.23
CA THR A 517 29.09 -11.33 -6.48
C THR A 517 27.61 -11.18 -6.16
N LEU A 518 26.90 -10.43 -6.98
CA LEU A 518 25.48 -10.15 -6.86
C LEU A 518 24.78 -10.56 -8.15
N PHE A 519 23.75 -11.39 -8.02
CA PHE A 519 22.81 -11.72 -9.09
C PHE A 519 21.54 -10.90 -8.90
N ILE A 520 21.07 -10.26 -9.97
CA ILE A 520 19.82 -9.51 -10.00
C ILE A 520 18.89 -10.15 -11.01
N GLN A 521 17.66 -10.38 -10.55
CA GLN A 521 16.51 -10.57 -11.42
C GLN A 521 15.61 -9.35 -11.29
N LEU A 522 15.47 -8.60 -12.38
CA LEU A 522 14.73 -7.35 -12.44
C LEU A 522 13.25 -7.64 -12.77
N LYS A 523 12.35 -7.00 -12.03
CA LYS A 523 10.90 -7.14 -12.20
C LYS A 523 10.26 -5.76 -12.25
N ARG A 524 9.75 -5.42 -13.44
CA ARG A 524 8.89 -4.25 -13.59
C ARG A 524 7.45 -4.63 -13.26
N THR A 525 7.02 -4.30 -12.05
CA THR A 525 5.68 -4.56 -11.52
C THR A 525 4.90 -3.27 -11.31
N TYR A 526 3.60 -3.40 -11.01
CA TYR A 526 2.76 -2.25 -10.68
C TYR A 526 3.15 -1.63 -9.33
N LEU A 527 2.82 -0.35 -9.16
CA LEU A 527 2.96 0.36 -7.90
C LEU A 527 1.69 0.09 -7.08
N ARG A 528 1.75 -0.60 -5.92
CA ARG A 528 0.55 -1.18 -5.27
C ARG A 528 0.04 -0.60 -3.96
N LEU A 529 0.54 -0.81 -2.77
CA LEU A 529 -0.10 -0.51 -1.46
C LEU A 529 -1.38 -1.30 -1.09
N LEU A 530 -2.14 -1.89 -2.02
CA LEU A 530 -3.24 -2.81 -1.67
C LEU A 530 -2.70 -4.19 -1.25
N THR A 531 -3.14 -4.70 -0.09
CA THR A 531 -2.71 -6.00 0.46
C THR A 531 -2.88 -7.16 -0.53
N LYS A 532 -4.03 -7.22 -1.23
CA LYS A 532 -4.30 -8.25 -2.23
C LYS A 532 -3.31 -8.21 -3.40
N ASP A 533 -2.99 -7.03 -3.90
CA ASP A 533 -2.08 -6.88 -5.03
C ASP A 533 -0.65 -7.25 -4.63
N ALA A 534 -0.20 -6.82 -3.45
CA ALA A 534 1.10 -7.18 -2.90
C ALA A 534 1.23 -8.70 -2.66
N PHE A 535 0.18 -9.34 -2.14
CA PHE A 535 0.13 -10.79 -1.99
C PHE A 535 0.27 -11.51 -3.35
N ASN A 536 -0.52 -11.09 -4.34
CA ASN A 536 -0.49 -11.69 -5.67
C ASN A 536 0.89 -11.56 -6.33
N GLU A 537 1.57 -10.42 -6.18
CA GLU A 537 2.94 -10.25 -6.67
C GLU A 537 3.91 -11.22 -5.97
N SER A 538 3.81 -11.33 -4.64
CA SER A 538 4.69 -12.20 -3.85
C SER A 538 4.58 -13.67 -4.27
N VAL A 539 3.36 -14.18 -4.41
CA VAL A 539 3.15 -15.60 -4.74
C VAL A 539 3.35 -15.92 -6.23
N GLN A 540 3.36 -14.92 -7.11
CA GLN A 540 3.54 -15.12 -8.56
C GLN A 540 4.92 -14.66 -9.03
N SER A 541 5.18 -13.35 -8.95
CA SER A 541 6.37 -12.72 -9.53
C SER A 541 7.61 -13.02 -8.69
N ASP A 542 7.55 -12.75 -7.38
CA ASP A 542 8.72 -12.87 -6.49
C ASP A 542 9.13 -14.33 -6.32
N LYS A 543 8.15 -15.22 -6.09
CA LYS A 543 8.37 -16.68 -6.06
C LYS A 543 9.08 -17.16 -7.32
N LYS A 544 8.54 -16.85 -8.51
CA LYS A 544 9.13 -17.26 -9.79
C LYS A 544 10.54 -16.69 -9.97
N ALA A 545 10.76 -15.42 -9.65
CA ALA A 545 12.08 -14.78 -9.73
C ALA A 545 13.11 -15.47 -8.83
N SER A 546 12.71 -15.86 -7.61
CA SER A 546 13.60 -16.59 -6.69
C SER A 546 14.02 -17.96 -7.22
N GLU A 547 13.07 -18.71 -7.80
CA GLU A 547 13.32 -20.03 -8.39
C GLU A 547 14.25 -19.92 -9.59
N GLN A 548 14.02 -18.92 -10.45
CA GLN A 548 14.87 -18.61 -11.59
C GLN A 548 16.32 -18.29 -11.18
N LEU A 549 16.52 -17.45 -10.16
CA LEU A 549 17.84 -17.10 -9.65
C LEU A 549 18.57 -18.31 -9.03
N ASN A 550 17.83 -19.17 -8.32
CA ASN A 550 18.37 -20.38 -7.71
C ASN A 550 18.82 -21.39 -8.78
N ASP A 551 18.01 -21.59 -9.82
CA ASP A 551 18.37 -22.44 -10.95
C ASP A 551 19.59 -21.87 -11.71
N ALA A 552 19.64 -20.54 -11.90
CA ALA A 552 20.75 -19.87 -12.55
C ALA A 552 22.07 -20.01 -11.78
N GLU A 553 22.05 -19.92 -10.44
CA GLU A 553 23.23 -20.19 -9.59
C GLU A 553 23.78 -21.60 -9.82
N ILE A 554 22.91 -22.60 -9.90
CA ILE A 554 23.31 -24.00 -10.14
C ILE A 554 23.89 -24.15 -11.55
N SER A 555 23.24 -23.56 -12.56
CA SER A 555 23.64 -23.65 -13.96
C SER A 555 24.97 -22.94 -14.23
N LEU A 556 25.19 -21.74 -13.69
CA LEU A 556 26.39 -20.92 -13.92
C LEU A 556 27.61 -21.39 -13.10
N LYS A 557 27.40 -22.23 -12.09
CA LYS A 557 28.48 -22.91 -11.36
C LYS A 557 29.11 -24.05 -12.18
N GLN A 558 28.36 -24.60 -13.13
CA GLN A 558 28.86 -25.61 -14.06
C GLN A 558 29.66 -24.95 -15.18
N GLU A 559 30.47 -25.74 -15.89
CA GLU A 559 31.25 -25.24 -17.04
C GLU A 559 30.29 -24.64 -18.09
N ASN A 560 30.48 -23.36 -18.39
CA ASN A 560 29.64 -22.61 -19.32
C ASN A 560 30.46 -21.48 -19.97
N ASN A 561 29.97 -20.95 -21.09
CA ASN A 561 30.65 -19.90 -21.87
C ASN A 561 30.13 -18.49 -21.58
N ILE A 562 29.28 -18.32 -20.55
CA ILE A 562 28.54 -17.08 -20.29
C ILE A 562 29.21 -16.30 -19.15
N TYR A 563 29.37 -16.96 -18.01
CA TYR A 563 29.94 -16.36 -16.82
C TYR A 563 30.56 -17.43 -15.91
N ASN A 564 31.80 -17.17 -15.47
CA ASN A 564 32.52 -18.05 -14.56
C ASN A 564 32.28 -17.64 -13.10
N LEU A 565 31.36 -18.32 -12.42
CA LEU A 565 31.00 -18.04 -11.03
C LEU A 565 32.08 -18.53 -10.06
N LYS A 566 32.81 -17.59 -9.44
CA LYS A 566 33.93 -17.88 -8.52
C LYS A 566 33.53 -18.12 -7.07
N GLN A 567 32.43 -17.51 -6.63
CA GLN A 567 31.98 -17.50 -5.24
C GLN A 567 30.45 -17.50 -5.19
N LYS A 568 29.90 -17.84 -4.02
CA LYS A 568 28.45 -17.88 -3.85
C LYS A 568 27.87 -16.46 -3.99
N PRO A 569 26.89 -16.24 -4.89
CA PRO A 569 26.33 -14.92 -5.11
C PRO A 569 25.31 -14.56 -4.02
N VAL A 570 25.24 -13.27 -3.69
CA VAL A 570 24.02 -12.66 -3.13
C VAL A 570 22.99 -12.58 -4.25
N LYS A 571 21.71 -12.79 -3.95
CA LYS A 571 20.64 -12.87 -4.96
C LYS A 571 19.52 -11.90 -4.63
N TRP A 572 19.24 -10.99 -5.57
CA TRP A 572 18.22 -9.97 -5.42
C TRP A 572 17.13 -10.09 -6.47
N ILE A 573 15.89 -10.00 -6.01
CA ILE A 573 14.73 -9.69 -6.84
C ILE A 573 14.57 -8.17 -6.77
N VAL A 574 14.98 -7.46 -7.81
CA VAL A 574 14.89 -6.00 -7.84
C VAL A 574 13.55 -5.63 -8.49
N SER A 575 12.68 -4.95 -7.75
CA SER A 575 11.29 -4.68 -8.17
C SER A 575 10.94 -3.20 -8.11
N THR A 576 10.07 -2.73 -9.01
CA THR A 576 9.49 -1.37 -8.97
C THR A 576 8.37 -1.22 -7.95
N SER A 577 7.88 -2.31 -7.35
CA SER A 577 6.92 -2.25 -6.23
C SER A 577 7.57 -1.75 -4.95
N PHE A 578 6.76 -1.18 -4.07
CA PHE A 578 7.16 -0.70 -2.75
C PHE A 578 6.81 -1.71 -1.63
N GLU A 579 6.07 -2.76 -2.03
CA GLU A 579 5.54 -3.94 -1.36
C GLU A 579 6.56 -4.97 -0.85
N GLY A 580 6.70 -5.16 0.47
CA GLY A 580 7.41 -6.32 1.02
C GLY A 580 8.91 -6.26 0.74
N ILE A 581 9.49 -5.06 0.79
CA ILE A 581 10.93 -4.87 0.58
C ILE A 581 11.69 -5.58 1.69
N ASN A 582 12.85 -6.15 1.38
CA ASN A 582 13.67 -6.97 2.26
C ASN A 582 13.05 -8.30 2.72
N THR A 583 11.90 -8.70 2.17
CA THR A 583 11.42 -10.09 2.32
C THR A 583 12.41 -11.08 1.70
N ASN A 584 12.58 -12.22 2.37
CA ASN A 584 13.41 -13.31 1.88
C ASN A 584 12.50 -14.36 1.22
N VAL A 585 12.69 -14.57 -0.08
CA VAL A 585 11.95 -15.54 -0.88
C VAL A 585 12.93 -16.58 -1.38
N LYS A 586 12.90 -17.79 -0.79
CA LYS A 586 13.79 -18.92 -1.12
C LYS A 586 15.30 -18.56 -1.17
N GLY A 587 15.76 -17.71 -0.24
CA GLY A 587 17.15 -17.28 -0.15
C GLY A 587 17.51 -16.06 -1.03
N CYS A 588 16.53 -15.48 -1.74
CA CYS A 588 16.68 -14.25 -2.51
C CYS A 588 16.00 -13.10 -1.77
N ARG A 589 16.64 -11.93 -1.74
CA ARG A 589 16.08 -10.72 -1.09
C ARG A 589 15.32 -9.86 -2.10
N LYS A 590 14.12 -9.39 -1.76
CA LYS A 590 13.43 -8.38 -2.56
C LYS A 590 13.97 -6.98 -2.27
N ILE A 591 14.41 -6.24 -3.29
CA ILE A 591 14.95 -4.88 -3.17
C ILE A 591 14.13 -3.94 -4.06
N ASN A 592 13.86 -2.72 -3.59
CA ASN A 592 13.19 -1.71 -4.39
C ASN A 592 14.19 -1.11 -5.41
N TYR A 593 13.76 -1.01 -6.66
CA TYR A 593 14.57 -0.51 -7.76
C TYR A 593 15.00 0.95 -7.57
N PHE A 594 14.09 1.82 -7.12
CA PHE A 594 14.38 3.25 -6.96
C PHE A 594 15.35 3.48 -5.80
N ASP A 595 15.18 2.76 -4.69
CA ASP A 595 16.16 2.76 -3.60
C ASP A 595 17.55 2.37 -4.08
N LEU A 596 17.65 1.34 -4.94
CA LEU A 596 18.93 0.93 -5.51
C LEU A 596 19.57 2.05 -6.33
N LEU A 597 18.79 2.74 -7.19
CA LEU A 597 19.31 3.87 -7.96
C LEU A 597 19.82 5.00 -7.06
N PHE A 598 19.06 5.40 -6.04
CA PHE A 598 19.50 6.43 -5.09
C PHE A 598 20.72 5.99 -4.25
N ALA A 599 20.78 4.71 -3.86
CA ALA A 599 21.94 4.18 -3.14
C ALA A 599 23.20 4.19 -4.03
N LEU A 600 23.07 3.91 -5.33
CA LEU A 600 24.20 4.00 -6.26
C LEU A 600 24.71 5.44 -6.41
N GLU A 601 23.85 6.45 -6.27
CA GLU A 601 24.27 7.86 -6.25
C GLU A 601 25.01 8.27 -4.98
N ASN A 602 24.84 7.54 -3.89
CA ASN A 602 25.47 7.83 -2.61
C ASN A 602 26.98 7.54 -2.64
N ASN A 603 27.78 8.60 -2.79
CA ASN A 603 29.23 8.51 -2.83
C ASN A 603 29.88 8.03 -1.52
N LYS A 604 29.13 7.88 -0.40
CA LYS A 604 29.65 7.28 0.84
C LYS A 604 29.75 5.75 0.76
N ILE A 605 29.02 5.10 -0.15
CA ILE A 605 29.07 3.65 -0.35
C ILE A 605 30.25 3.33 -1.27
N LYS A 606 31.19 2.51 -0.79
CA LYS A 606 32.49 2.27 -1.46
C LYS A 606 32.68 0.85 -2.00
N SER A 607 31.85 -0.09 -1.59
CA SER A 607 31.94 -1.49 -2.04
C SER A 607 30.56 -2.10 -2.28
N LEU A 608 30.53 -3.22 -3.01
CA LEU A 608 29.28 -3.94 -3.29
C LEU A 608 28.69 -4.51 -2.00
N ALA A 609 29.55 -4.99 -1.08
CA ALA A 609 29.12 -5.46 0.23
C ALA A 609 28.47 -4.35 1.08
N GLU A 610 29.01 -3.13 1.05
CA GLU A 610 28.40 -1.98 1.72
C GLU A 610 27.06 -1.59 1.10
N LEU A 611 26.95 -1.60 -0.23
CA LEU A 611 25.68 -1.34 -0.93
C LEU A 611 24.63 -2.37 -0.53
N ILE A 612 25.01 -3.65 -0.49
CA ILE A 612 24.12 -4.74 -0.08
C ILE A 612 23.66 -4.54 1.35
N ALA A 613 24.58 -4.33 2.29
CA ALA A 613 24.25 -4.09 3.69
C ALA A 613 23.38 -2.83 3.89
N HIS A 614 23.57 -1.81 3.07
CA HIS A 614 22.81 -0.57 3.11
C HIS A 614 21.34 -0.78 2.73
N LEU A 615 21.10 -1.45 1.61
CA LEU A 615 19.75 -1.72 1.10
C LEU A 615 19.01 -2.79 1.92
N GLU A 616 19.70 -3.87 2.32
CA GLU A 616 19.08 -4.96 3.11
C GLU A 616 18.68 -4.53 4.53
N LYS A 617 19.18 -3.39 5.01
CA LYS A 617 18.82 -2.77 6.29
C LYS A 617 17.90 -1.55 6.15
N ASP A 618 17.34 -1.30 4.95
CA ASP A 618 16.46 -0.15 4.68
C ASP A 618 17.07 1.24 5.00
N ARG A 619 18.40 1.38 4.91
CA ARG A 619 19.08 2.63 5.31
C ARG A 619 18.79 3.83 4.40
N ASN A 620 18.16 3.62 3.23
CA ASN A 620 17.63 4.70 2.38
C ASN A 620 16.34 5.33 2.90
N MET A 621 15.53 4.54 3.62
CA MET A 621 14.29 5.04 4.21
C MET A 621 14.59 5.94 5.38
N ILE A 622 15.52 5.47 6.22
CA ILE A 622 15.92 6.18 7.41
C ILE A 622 17.31 5.73 7.84
N SER A 623 18.20 6.69 8.05
CA SER A 623 19.47 6.45 8.70
C SER A 623 19.48 7.02 10.11
N LEU A 624 20.42 6.56 10.94
CA LEU A 624 20.68 7.18 12.23
C LEU A 624 21.01 8.67 12.07
N ASP A 625 21.75 9.04 11.02
CA ASP A 625 22.09 10.44 10.71
C ASP A 625 20.82 11.27 10.43
N ASP A 626 19.86 10.72 9.68
CA ASP A 626 18.60 11.42 9.41
C ASP A 626 17.75 11.62 10.65
N LEU A 627 17.69 10.61 11.52
CA LEU A 627 17.01 10.71 12.82
C LEU A 627 17.69 11.70 13.77
N GLU A 628 18.97 11.99 13.56
CA GLU A 628 19.73 12.91 14.38
C GLU A 628 19.64 14.35 13.86
N ASN A 629 19.72 14.52 12.55
CA ASN A 629 20.01 15.81 11.92
C ASN A 629 18.89 16.30 11.00
N ASN A 630 17.98 15.42 10.55
CA ASN A 630 16.98 15.72 9.52
C ASN A 630 15.52 15.46 9.95
N LEU A 631 15.23 15.37 11.26
CA LEU A 631 13.90 14.99 11.79
C LEU A 631 12.74 15.82 11.23
N ASP A 632 12.90 17.14 11.06
CA ASP A 632 11.82 17.98 10.56
C ASP A 632 11.50 17.70 9.08
N VAL A 633 12.51 17.31 8.30
CA VAL A 633 12.30 16.82 6.92
C VAL A 633 11.64 15.45 6.95
N LEU A 634 12.08 14.55 7.85
CA LEU A 634 11.48 13.20 8.02
C LEU A 634 9.98 13.26 8.35
N LYS A 635 9.56 14.21 9.18
CA LYS A 635 8.15 14.40 9.56
C LYS A 635 7.26 14.69 8.37
N ASN A 636 7.78 15.36 7.33
CA ASN A 636 7.01 15.70 6.13
C ASN A 636 6.56 14.45 5.35
N PHE A 637 7.20 13.30 5.56
CA PHE A 637 6.81 12.04 4.93
C PHE A 637 6.33 10.98 5.93
N GLY A 638 6.02 11.37 7.17
CA GLY A 638 5.43 10.50 8.18
C GLY A 638 6.42 9.70 9.03
N LEU A 639 7.71 10.07 9.02
CA LEU A 639 8.74 9.46 9.86
C LEU A 639 9.19 10.38 11.01
N PRO A 640 9.60 9.81 12.16
CA PRO A 640 9.52 8.39 12.51
C PRO A 640 8.08 7.90 12.75
N LEU A 641 7.86 6.59 12.62
CA LEU A 641 6.56 5.95 12.85
C LEU A 641 6.17 6.03 14.33
N LYS A 642 4.88 6.24 14.59
CA LYS A 642 4.36 6.30 15.96
C LYS A 642 4.45 4.94 16.66
N LEU A 643 4.84 4.96 17.94
CA LEU A 643 4.79 3.76 18.78
C LEU A 643 3.31 3.37 19.04
N LYS A 644 2.99 2.08 18.95
CA LYS A 644 1.64 1.54 19.08
C LYS A 644 1.51 0.66 20.30
N GLU A 645 0.38 0.79 20.97
CA GLU A 645 0.01 -0.05 22.11
C GLU A 645 -0.24 -1.50 21.66
N PRO A 646 -0.03 -2.50 22.55
CA PRO A 646 -0.12 -3.91 22.21
C PRO A 646 -1.47 -4.36 21.63
N GLU A 647 -2.58 -3.72 21.99
CA GLU A 647 -3.91 -4.01 21.42
C GLU A 647 -3.98 -3.83 19.90
N THR A 648 -3.08 -3.03 19.31
CA THR A 648 -2.98 -2.86 17.85
C THR A 648 -2.65 -4.18 17.16
N PHE A 649 -1.86 -5.03 17.80
CA PHE A 649 -1.40 -6.32 17.27
C PHE A 649 -2.33 -7.48 17.66
N LYS A 650 -3.33 -7.23 18.51
CA LYS A 650 -4.36 -8.18 18.93
C LYS A 650 -5.73 -7.49 18.90
N GLN A 651 -6.23 -7.25 17.69
CA GLN A 651 -7.46 -6.50 17.46
C GLN A 651 -8.70 -7.38 17.61
N CYS A 652 -9.62 -7.04 18.51
CA CYS A 652 -10.93 -7.72 18.57
C CYS A 652 -11.76 -7.37 17.32
N VAL A 653 -12.14 -8.38 16.54
CA VAL A 653 -12.98 -8.22 15.34
C VAL A 653 -14.42 -8.65 15.57
N TYR A 654 -14.67 -9.49 16.58
CA TYR A 654 -16.02 -9.93 16.92
C TYR A 654 -16.16 -10.32 18.40
N HIS A 655 -17.29 -9.97 19.01
CA HIS A 655 -17.64 -10.37 20.39
C HIS A 655 -18.77 -11.41 20.36
N PHE A 656 -18.52 -12.61 20.86
CA PHE A 656 -19.54 -13.63 21.15
C PHE A 656 -20.38 -13.22 22.37
N LYS A 657 -19.76 -12.60 23.37
CA LYS A 657 -20.43 -12.03 24.55
C LYS A 657 -19.70 -10.78 25.03
N LYS A 658 -20.41 -9.66 25.14
CA LYS A 658 -19.82 -8.41 25.61
C LYS A 658 -19.68 -8.46 27.14
N ASP A 659 -18.50 -8.74 27.66
CA ASP A 659 -18.19 -8.56 29.09
C ASP A 659 -17.66 -7.15 29.35
N THR A 660 -18.58 -6.20 29.46
CA THR A 660 -18.26 -4.80 29.79
C THR A 660 -17.55 -4.68 31.15
N ASN A 661 -17.76 -5.63 32.07
CA ASN A 661 -17.19 -5.58 33.42
C ASN A 661 -15.67 -5.82 33.41
N TYR A 662 -15.17 -6.70 32.52
CA TYR A 662 -13.73 -6.93 32.41
C TYR A 662 -12.99 -5.67 31.94
N ILE A 663 -13.48 -5.03 30.87
CA ILE A 663 -12.87 -3.83 30.30
C ILE A 663 -12.88 -2.68 31.32
N GLU A 664 -13.99 -2.46 32.02
CA GLU A 664 -14.07 -1.47 33.09
C GLU A 664 -13.09 -1.77 34.23
N MET A 665 -12.96 -3.03 34.62
CA MET A 665 -12.02 -3.46 35.66
C MET A 665 -10.56 -3.24 35.23
N LEU A 666 -10.22 -3.58 33.99
CA LEU A 666 -8.89 -3.36 33.41
C LEU A 666 -8.55 -1.87 33.40
N ASN A 667 -9.44 -1.03 32.85
CA ASN A 667 -9.26 0.42 32.80
C ASN A 667 -9.11 1.01 34.20
N LYS A 668 -9.86 0.51 35.18
CA LYS A 668 -9.71 0.90 36.58
C LYS A 668 -8.34 0.52 37.13
N GLY A 669 -7.86 -0.70 36.88
CA GLY A 669 -6.52 -1.17 37.25
C GLY A 669 -5.42 -0.26 36.70
N ILE A 670 -5.47 0.02 35.39
CA ILE A 670 -4.54 0.92 34.69
C ILE A 670 -4.60 2.34 35.29
N SER A 671 -5.80 2.90 35.51
CA SER A 671 -5.95 4.25 36.06
C SER A 671 -5.39 4.41 37.48
N LEU A 672 -5.29 3.31 38.23
CA LEU A 672 -4.77 3.29 39.59
C LEU A 672 -3.26 3.15 39.65
N TYR A 673 -2.59 2.75 38.56
CA TYR A 673 -1.14 2.60 38.50
C TYR A 673 -0.40 3.85 39.04
N SER A 674 -0.77 5.04 38.55
CA SER A 674 -0.15 6.30 38.97
C SER A 674 -0.66 6.87 40.30
N LYS A 675 -1.75 6.31 40.85
CA LYS A 675 -2.44 6.83 42.05
C LYS A 675 -2.23 5.96 43.29
N ASN A 676 -2.24 4.65 43.12
CA ASN A 676 -2.10 3.64 44.17
C ASN A 676 -1.66 2.29 43.55
N VAL A 677 -0.35 2.11 43.42
CA VAL A 677 0.28 0.92 42.79
C VAL A 677 -0.17 -0.40 43.44
N ILE A 678 -0.34 -0.45 44.77
CA ILE A 678 -0.75 -1.67 45.47
C ILE A 678 -2.17 -2.08 45.08
N LYS A 679 -3.10 -1.10 45.03
CA LYS A 679 -4.48 -1.36 44.59
C LYS A 679 -4.55 -1.71 43.11
N ALA A 680 -3.70 -1.09 42.28
CA ALA A 680 -3.58 -1.42 40.86
C ALA A 680 -3.17 -2.88 40.67
N ILE A 681 -2.10 -3.34 41.34
CA ILE A 681 -1.65 -4.75 41.29
C ILE A 681 -2.79 -5.70 41.65
N LYS A 682 -3.51 -5.45 42.76
CA LYS A 682 -4.61 -6.33 43.19
C LYS A 682 -5.70 -6.46 42.13
N ILE A 683 -6.06 -5.38 41.44
CA ILE A 683 -7.07 -5.40 40.38
C ILE A 683 -6.50 -6.07 39.12
N LEU A 684 -5.27 -5.75 38.73
CA LEU A 684 -4.63 -6.34 37.56
C LEU A 684 -4.38 -7.85 37.72
N GLU A 685 -4.09 -8.33 38.93
CA GLU A 685 -4.03 -9.77 39.23
C GLU A 685 -5.41 -10.44 39.15
N GLN A 686 -6.50 -9.71 39.40
CA GLN A 686 -7.85 -10.20 39.13
C GLN A 686 -8.11 -10.24 37.62
N CYS A 687 -7.73 -9.21 36.87
CA CYS A 687 -7.78 -9.22 35.41
C CYS A 687 -7.00 -10.41 34.84
N ALA A 688 -5.77 -10.66 35.31
CA ALA A 688 -4.93 -11.77 34.86
C ALA A 688 -5.54 -13.16 35.12
N LYS A 689 -6.43 -13.29 36.12
CA LYS A 689 -7.17 -14.53 36.39
C LYS A 689 -8.37 -14.71 35.47
N ILE A 690 -8.95 -13.60 34.97
CA ILE A 690 -10.05 -13.63 34.02
C ILE A 690 -9.52 -13.83 32.60
N ASN A 691 -8.43 -13.13 32.26
CA ASN A 691 -7.76 -13.21 30.97
C ASN A 691 -6.25 -13.40 31.18
N GLU A 692 -5.80 -14.65 31.05
CA GLU A 692 -4.40 -15.02 31.29
C GLU A 692 -3.46 -14.66 30.13
N ASN A 693 -3.98 -14.20 28.99
CA ASN A 693 -3.20 -13.75 27.83
C ASN A 693 -3.52 -12.29 27.45
N ASP A 694 -3.86 -11.45 28.44
CA ASP A 694 -3.95 -10.01 28.26
C ASP A 694 -2.57 -9.36 28.40
N VAL A 695 -1.96 -9.01 27.27
CA VAL A 695 -0.65 -8.34 27.20
C VAL A 695 -0.62 -7.02 27.99
N THR A 696 -1.72 -6.26 27.97
CA THR A 696 -1.83 -4.95 28.63
C THR A 696 -1.83 -5.13 30.15
N VAL A 697 -2.48 -6.18 30.67
CA VAL A 697 -2.42 -6.55 32.09
C VAL A 697 -0.98 -6.81 32.54
N TYR A 698 -0.25 -7.68 31.83
CA TYR A 698 1.10 -8.06 32.25
C TYR A 698 2.12 -6.94 32.08
N ALA A 699 2.01 -6.14 31.00
CA ALA A 699 2.85 -4.96 30.82
C ALA A 699 2.61 -3.93 31.94
N THR A 700 1.36 -3.71 32.32
CA THR A 700 1.01 -2.80 33.44
C THR A 700 1.47 -3.35 34.79
N LEU A 701 1.36 -4.66 35.03
CA LEU A 701 1.91 -5.31 36.21
C LEU A 701 3.43 -5.16 36.29
N GLY A 702 4.15 -5.30 35.16
CA GLY A 702 5.59 -5.06 35.07
C GLY A 702 5.97 -3.66 35.53
N ASN A 703 5.29 -2.64 35.01
CA ASN A 703 5.45 -1.24 35.45
C ASN A 703 5.12 -1.06 36.95
N CYS A 704 4.05 -1.67 37.46
CA CYS A 704 3.71 -1.61 38.88
C CYS A 704 4.80 -2.21 39.76
N TYR A 705 5.36 -3.36 39.38
CA TYR A 705 6.44 -4.01 40.12
C TYR A 705 7.75 -3.22 40.04
N ALA A 706 8.02 -2.55 38.92
CA ALA A 706 9.14 -1.62 38.78
C ALA A 706 9.05 -0.47 39.80
N ASN A 707 7.88 0.14 39.95
CA ASN A 707 7.65 1.21 40.93
C ASN A 707 7.84 0.77 42.39
N LEU A 708 7.66 -0.53 42.67
CA LEU A 708 7.88 -1.12 43.99
C LEU A 708 9.30 -1.72 44.17
N LYS A 709 10.20 -1.54 43.18
CA LYS A 709 11.53 -2.16 43.13
C LYS A 709 11.53 -3.69 43.27
N LYS A 710 10.45 -4.36 42.84
CA LYS A 710 10.32 -5.83 42.85
C LYS A 710 10.86 -6.41 41.55
N VAL A 711 12.18 -6.41 41.38
CA VAL A 711 12.86 -6.73 40.11
C VAL A 711 12.45 -8.10 39.53
N ALA A 712 12.42 -9.17 40.34
CA ALA A 712 12.06 -10.50 39.84
C ALA A 712 10.61 -10.58 39.32
N SER A 713 9.65 -9.97 40.03
CA SER A 713 8.25 -9.92 39.60
C SER A 713 8.06 -9.05 38.36
N MET A 714 8.82 -7.95 38.27
CA MET A 714 8.85 -7.06 37.12
C MET A 714 9.34 -7.79 35.86
N LYS A 715 10.50 -8.47 35.92
CA LYS A 715 11.03 -9.26 34.79
C LYS A 715 10.03 -10.32 34.33
N LYS A 716 9.49 -11.11 35.27
CA LYS A 716 8.49 -12.16 34.97
C LYS A 716 7.23 -11.61 34.29
N ALA A 717 6.75 -10.45 34.71
CA ALA A 717 5.56 -9.84 34.11
C ALA A 717 5.83 -9.36 32.68
N PHE A 718 6.94 -8.66 32.43
CA PHE A 718 7.32 -8.26 31.07
C PHE A 718 7.63 -9.44 30.16
N GLU A 719 8.29 -10.48 30.67
CA GLU A 719 8.55 -11.72 29.92
C GLU A 719 7.25 -12.44 29.56
N LYS A 720 6.25 -12.48 30.45
CA LYS A 720 4.93 -13.01 30.14
C LYS A 720 4.21 -12.16 29.08
N ALA A 721 4.31 -10.84 29.14
CA ALA A 721 3.76 -9.96 28.10
C ALA A 721 4.41 -10.22 26.73
N LEU A 722 5.74 -10.32 26.68
CA LEU A 722 6.49 -10.63 25.45
C LEU A 722 6.31 -12.08 24.98
N ALA A 723 5.89 -13.00 25.85
CA ALA A 723 5.50 -14.34 25.43
C ALA A 723 4.13 -14.36 24.74
N ILE A 724 3.23 -13.41 25.08
CA ILE A 724 1.91 -13.27 24.45
C ILE A 724 2.06 -12.56 23.09
N ILE A 725 2.77 -11.44 23.05
CA ILE A 725 3.10 -10.72 21.81
C ILE A 725 4.62 -10.63 21.68
N PRO A 726 5.25 -11.58 20.96
CA PRO A 726 6.68 -11.56 20.72
C PRO A 726 7.13 -10.28 20.03
N ASN A 727 8.27 -9.76 20.47
CA ASN A 727 8.92 -8.58 19.89
C ASN A 727 8.09 -7.29 19.91
N ASP A 728 7.05 -7.19 20.74
CA ASP A 728 6.27 -5.96 20.90
C ASP A 728 7.18 -4.77 21.28
N PRO A 729 7.26 -3.72 20.44
CA PRO A 729 8.16 -2.60 20.67
C PRO A 729 7.76 -1.75 21.88
N TYR A 730 6.46 -1.66 22.19
CA TYR A 730 5.95 -0.93 23.33
C TYR A 730 6.34 -1.62 24.64
N VAL A 731 6.11 -2.93 24.72
CA VAL A 731 6.49 -3.74 25.89
C VAL A 731 8.01 -3.77 26.04
N LYS A 732 8.77 -3.96 24.95
CA LYS A 732 10.25 -3.93 24.97
C LYS A 732 10.78 -2.59 25.50
N ARG A 733 10.25 -1.46 25.01
CA ARG A 733 10.64 -0.12 25.46
C ARG A 733 10.36 0.08 26.95
N ASN A 734 9.16 -0.27 27.42
CA ASN A 734 8.80 -0.13 28.82
C ASN A 734 9.64 -1.04 29.72
N TYR A 735 9.92 -2.27 29.28
CA TYR A 735 10.80 -3.17 30.01
C TYR A 735 12.22 -2.60 30.12
N ALA A 736 12.77 -2.06 29.03
CA ALA A 736 14.09 -1.44 29.01
C ALA A 736 14.20 -0.25 29.98
N LEU A 737 13.17 0.61 30.00
CA LEU A 737 13.10 1.74 30.92
C LEU A 737 12.98 1.28 32.38
N ALA A 738 12.14 0.28 32.65
CA ALA A 738 11.97 -0.29 33.99
C ALA A 738 13.28 -0.92 34.52
N LEU A 739 14.08 -1.56 33.65
CA LEU A 739 15.41 -2.07 34.00
C LEU A 739 16.35 -0.94 34.43
N ILE A 740 16.41 0.14 33.64
CA ILE A 740 17.25 1.32 33.94
C ILE A 740 16.81 2.00 35.26
N GLU A 741 15.51 2.15 35.49
CA GLU A 741 14.97 2.73 36.72
C GLU A 741 15.26 1.87 37.97
N ASN A 742 15.47 0.57 37.77
CA ASN A 742 15.88 -0.39 38.79
C ASN A 742 17.38 -0.71 38.74
N GLU A 743 18.19 0.24 38.27
CA GLU A 743 19.66 0.21 38.32
C GLU A 743 20.32 -0.91 37.47
N SER A 744 19.54 -1.60 36.63
CA SER A 744 20.04 -2.57 35.64
C SER A 744 20.38 -1.87 34.33
N TYR A 745 21.35 -0.96 34.37
CA TYR A 745 21.64 -0.02 33.28
C TYR A 745 22.10 -0.71 31.98
N TYR A 746 23.02 -1.67 32.08
CA TYR A 746 23.55 -2.39 30.91
C TYR A 746 22.44 -3.14 30.18
N ASP A 747 21.67 -3.97 30.90
CA ASP A 747 20.56 -4.75 30.35
C ASP A 747 19.52 -3.86 29.66
N GLY A 748 19.13 -2.75 30.30
CA GLY A 748 18.16 -1.82 29.73
C GLY A 748 18.68 -1.11 28.48
N LEU A 749 19.95 -0.70 28.45
CA LEU A 749 20.56 -0.09 27.27
C LEU A 749 20.74 -1.08 26.11
N ILE A 750 21.09 -2.33 26.40
CA ILE A 750 21.13 -3.41 25.40
C ILE A 750 19.73 -3.66 24.83
N LYS A 751 18.69 -3.68 25.66
CA LYS A 751 17.30 -3.83 25.20
C LYS A 751 16.84 -2.67 24.31
N LEU A 752 17.27 -1.44 24.61
CA LEU A 752 17.03 -0.29 23.73
C LEU A 752 17.77 -0.44 22.39
N LEU A 753 19.01 -0.93 22.38
CA LEU A 753 19.73 -1.22 21.14
C LEU A 753 19.06 -2.31 20.30
N GLU A 754 18.56 -3.38 20.93
CA GLU A 754 17.74 -4.40 20.25
C GLU A 754 16.49 -3.77 19.61
N LEU A 755 15.87 -2.79 20.30
CA LEU A 755 14.71 -2.09 19.78
C LEU A 755 15.08 -1.18 18.58
N ILE A 756 16.23 -0.51 18.61
CA ILE A 756 16.73 0.28 17.47
C ILE A 756 17.05 -0.64 16.28
N GLU A 757 17.63 -1.81 16.55
CA GLU A 757 17.97 -2.77 15.51
C GLU A 757 16.73 -3.32 14.79
N ASP A 758 15.66 -3.63 15.53
CA ASP A 758 14.41 -4.11 14.95
C ASP A 758 13.51 -2.99 14.39
N TYR A 759 13.56 -1.80 15.01
CA TYR A 759 12.56 -0.73 14.85
C TYR A 759 13.17 0.69 14.89
N GLY A 760 14.36 0.89 14.33
CA GLY A 760 15.05 2.19 14.36
C GLY A 760 14.26 3.34 13.76
N TYR A 761 13.22 3.04 12.98
CA TYR A 761 12.28 3.99 12.37
C TYR A 761 11.05 4.33 13.22
N ILE A 762 10.93 3.82 14.45
CA ILE A 762 9.89 4.19 15.42
C ILE A 762 10.36 5.38 16.27
N GLU A 763 9.43 6.27 16.59
CA GLU A 763 9.67 7.50 17.35
C GLU A 763 10.29 7.24 18.73
N ASP A 764 11.05 8.22 19.22
CA ASP A 764 11.68 8.29 20.53
C ASP A 764 12.71 7.21 20.90
N VAL A 765 12.80 6.08 20.19
CA VAL A 765 13.67 4.97 20.61
C VAL A 765 15.15 5.37 20.62
N LEU A 766 15.64 5.94 19.51
CA LEU A 766 17.03 6.40 19.39
C LEU A 766 17.34 7.50 20.39
N PHE A 767 16.45 8.49 20.51
CA PHE A 767 16.62 9.60 21.43
C PHE A 767 16.68 9.13 22.89
N ILE A 768 15.79 8.21 23.28
CA ILE A 768 15.78 7.59 24.61
C ILE A 768 17.10 6.86 24.86
N PHE A 769 17.56 6.02 23.93
CA PHE A 769 18.84 5.34 24.06
C PHE A 769 19.97 6.33 24.30
N LYS A 770 20.10 7.37 23.47
CA LYS A 770 21.18 8.36 23.59
C LYS A 770 21.15 9.09 24.93
N ASN A 771 19.96 9.56 25.33
CA ASN A 771 19.77 10.27 26.58
C ASN A 771 20.15 9.38 27.78
N LYS A 772 19.62 8.15 27.81
CA LYS A 772 19.90 7.19 28.89
C LYS A 772 21.38 6.75 28.87
N PHE A 773 21.96 6.48 27.72
CA PHE A 773 23.37 6.11 27.61
C PHE A 773 24.26 7.23 28.12
N SER A 774 24.04 8.47 27.67
CA SER A 774 24.78 9.64 28.16
C SER A 774 24.67 9.80 29.68
N THR A 775 23.45 9.71 30.21
CA THR A 775 23.16 9.86 31.65
C THR A 775 23.85 8.79 32.50
N TYR A 776 23.84 7.54 32.05
CA TYR A 776 24.31 6.39 32.84
C TYR A 776 25.66 5.84 32.42
N LYS A 777 26.33 6.44 31.43
CA LYS A 777 27.65 6.01 30.92
C LYS A 777 28.68 5.80 32.03
N ASN A 778 28.68 6.67 33.04
CA ASN A 778 29.63 6.62 34.15
C ASN A 778 29.29 5.55 35.21
N ARG A 779 28.09 4.96 35.15
CA ARG A 779 27.65 3.84 36.00
C ARG A 779 27.99 2.48 35.39
N LEU A 780 28.41 2.44 34.13
CA LEU A 780 28.81 1.23 33.41
C LEU A 780 30.30 0.94 33.60
N THR A 781 30.68 -0.33 33.47
CA THR A 781 32.08 -0.75 33.35
C THR A 781 32.67 -0.31 32.01
N ILE A 782 34.00 -0.37 31.87
CA ILE A 782 34.68 -0.08 30.60
C ILE A 782 34.23 -1.07 29.51
N GLU A 783 34.11 -2.35 29.87
CA GLU A 783 33.71 -3.44 28.97
C GLU A 783 32.27 -3.26 28.49
N GLU A 784 31.35 -2.94 29.40
CA GLU A 784 29.95 -2.65 29.06
C GLU A 784 29.82 -1.46 28.12
N ARG A 785 30.55 -0.37 28.38
CA ARG A 785 30.58 0.81 27.49
C ARG A 785 31.10 0.45 26.11
N LYS A 786 32.16 -0.36 26.05
CA LYS A 786 32.76 -0.80 24.79
C LYS A 786 31.77 -1.65 24.00
N ALA A 787 31.14 -2.64 24.64
CA ALA A 787 30.13 -3.49 24.01
C ALA A 787 28.92 -2.71 23.49
N ILE A 788 28.39 -1.76 24.29
CA ILE A 788 27.30 -0.88 23.86
C ILE A 788 27.71 -0.02 22.66
N GLN A 789 28.92 0.55 22.69
CA GLN A 789 29.39 1.39 21.59
C GLN A 789 29.65 0.57 20.32
N GLU A 790 30.22 -0.63 20.44
CA GLU A 790 30.45 -1.54 19.31
C GLU A 790 29.13 -1.95 18.67
N ARG A 791 28.12 -2.31 19.47
CA ARG A 791 26.79 -2.64 18.95
C ARG A 791 26.11 -1.43 18.33
N TYR A 792 26.20 -0.24 18.94
CA TYR A 792 25.66 0.99 18.38
C TYR A 792 26.31 1.35 17.04
N ASN A 793 27.62 1.16 16.90
CA ASN A 793 28.32 1.42 15.63
C ASN A 793 28.02 0.38 14.55
N PHE A 794 27.64 -0.84 14.94
CA PHE A 794 27.27 -1.91 14.00
C PHE A 794 25.88 -1.70 13.39
N ILE A 795 24.95 -1.19 14.22
CA ILE A 795 23.60 -0.77 13.82
C ILE A 795 23.74 0.38 12.82
#